data_AF-A0A3M0JIP2-F1
#
_entry.id   AF-A0A3M0JIP2-F1
#
_cell.length_a   1.000
_cell.length_b   1.000
_cell.length_c   1.000
_cell.angle_alpha   90.00
_cell.angle_beta   90.00
_cell.angle_gamma   90.00
#
_symmetry.space_group_name_H-M   'P 1'
#
loop_
_entity.id
_entity.type
_entity.pdbx_description
1 polymer ?
#
loop_
_entity_poly.entity_id
_entity_poly.type
_entity_poly.pdbx_seq_one_letter_code
_entity_poly.pdbx_strand_id
1 'polypeptide(L)'
;MASQEDTQEGDAKAQLLAEELEKEGLDAGYWLPKVMQILGIKCREALQHVEYEDYLRLECEVRHPWEKRALQKLLKIRDKVSSINVERTFQAEHPLPKSPIVTHLEELIKTLQQMKEHIHTVTDAPGTSASAIHEAKKKITLTSSLAIYSLLQSLQERVQKDMELLVLLIASCTGYQVESSTFQHLLGHPEFQCMAKEMAAAHEEYVNLKEQDANRAEASLLPLGLAMTSKSQELSPEQKKKRLNLLQKHSGGEESETLERDLHSLISRSNQEFFQLLKRLGLQSHYPRRMGMGDFYTICRISLQDSQPSKDTELPCYFLQKLLTVDYQVRYLTCWDQSNPKSATLPQTKAKEHQHSDYFENILDNLPEAAPECANRDGHVHPMDLQMAIFHCADDFLRQTLATKLAFCQLALPLLVPNPCTSHIEFPLYALSQIQRSWKEVEKSGKQTGTKSYNNKLIFQAQTPIVSFIRIGSSASSSKSQLLNALLSKRKHDTFFHRHCRGSTRERLLMEGVVEIAWYCPRGSPDDTFECCVAFCNLHGDARDHGAQLQFLQEISAVNVALVSELEHMDNRGKKLLQGLWQSQRPLICLLTEKENVAARQASRTMTIGIKNRNEAELMDQLTKSIKDLLEGSNVRFSLDACIDKARQHGFIVDIDQPACVTAKAKAKELVTF
;
A
#
# COMPACT_ATOMS: atom_id res chain seq x y z
N MET A 1 9.71 35.16 -31.77
CA MET A 1 11.09 35.35 -32.24
C MET A 1 11.98 35.38 -31.02
N ALA A 2 12.36 34.20 -30.52
CA ALA A 2 13.55 34.06 -29.68
C ALA A 2 14.72 34.04 -30.65
N SER A 3 15.67 34.93 -30.40
CA SER A 3 16.67 35.50 -31.30
C SER A 3 17.58 34.44 -31.91
N GLN A 4 17.82 34.50 -33.24
CA GLN A 4 18.94 33.77 -33.87
C GLN A 4 20.30 34.11 -33.21
N GLU A 5 20.39 35.25 -32.53
CA GLU A 5 21.55 35.68 -31.73
C GLU A 5 21.76 34.85 -30.45
N ASP A 6 20.72 34.43 -29.72
CA ASP A 6 20.87 33.61 -28.50
C ASP A 6 21.37 32.19 -28.83
N THR A 7 20.95 31.64 -29.97
CA THR A 7 21.40 30.32 -30.43
C THR A 7 22.85 30.36 -30.92
N GLN A 8 23.26 31.45 -31.59
CA GLN A 8 24.66 31.64 -32.00
C GLN A 8 25.60 31.87 -30.81
N GLU A 9 25.16 32.60 -29.78
CA GLU A 9 25.97 32.83 -28.58
C GLU A 9 26.11 31.55 -27.72
N GLY A 10 25.07 30.72 -27.67
CA GLY A 10 25.10 29.40 -27.03
C GLY A 10 26.06 28.43 -27.70
N ASP A 11 26.05 28.37 -29.04
CA ASP A 11 26.96 27.50 -29.82
C ASP A 11 28.42 27.95 -29.73
N ALA A 12 28.68 29.25 -29.71
CA ALA A 12 30.04 29.79 -29.53
C ALA A 12 30.63 29.46 -28.14
N LYS A 13 29.80 29.51 -27.08
CA LYS A 13 30.24 29.16 -25.70
C LYS A 13 30.47 27.67 -25.52
N ALA A 14 29.69 26.82 -26.20
CA ALA A 14 29.89 25.37 -26.21
C ALA A 14 31.17 24.97 -26.97
N GLN A 15 31.51 25.66 -28.07
CA GLN A 15 32.77 25.46 -28.79
C GLN A 15 34.00 25.78 -27.92
N LEU A 16 33.97 26.88 -27.17
CA LEU A 16 35.06 27.24 -26.25
C LEU A 16 35.25 26.23 -25.10
N LEU A 17 34.17 25.58 -24.66
CA LEU A 17 34.22 24.50 -23.67
C LEU A 17 34.80 23.21 -24.29
N ALA A 18 34.45 22.90 -25.54
CA ALA A 18 35.00 21.77 -26.28
C ALA A 18 36.51 21.91 -26.51
N GLU A 19 36.98 23.10 -26.90
CA GLU A 19 38.41 23.38 -27.07
C GLU A 19 39.21 23.20 -25.77
N GLU A 20 38.62 23.52 -24.61
CA GLU A 20 39.30 23.34 -23.32
C GLU A 20 39.39 21.87 -22.90
N LEU A 21 38.39 21.06 -23.25
CA LEU A 21 38.44 19.60 -23.08
C LEU A 21 39.53 18.98 -23.96
N GLU A 22 39.61 19.39 -25.23
CA GLU A 22 40.62 18.89 -26.17
C GLU A 22 42.05 19.29 -25.77
N LYS A 23 42.26 20.47 -25.18
CA LYS A 23 43.58 20.89 -24.65
C LYS A 23 44.12 19.97 -23.57
N GLU A 24 43.25 19.38 -22.75
CA GLU A 24 43.63 18.40 -21.74
C GLU A 24 43.65 16.95 -22.30
N GLY A 25 43.48 16.80 -23.62
CA GLY A 25 43.50 15.53 -24.33
C GLY A 25 42.22 14.72 -24.21
N LEU A 26 41.13 15.31 -23.69
CA LEU A 26 39.83 14.65 -23.57
C LEU A 26 39.07 14.74 -24.90
N ASP A 27 38.47 13.63 -25.32
CA ASP A 27 37.60 13.60 -26.51
C ASP A 27 36.35 14.46 -26.27
N ALA A 28 36.28 15.63 -26.90
CA ALA A 28 35.15 16.55 -26.77
C ALA A 28 33.84 15.93 -27.27
N GLY A 29 33.87 15.02 -28.25
CA GLY A 29 32.69 14.31 -28.73
C GLY A 29 32.05 13.42 -27.66
N TYR A 30 32.86 12.91 -26.73
CA TYR A 30 32.40 12.09 -25.62
C TYR A 30 32.13 12.89 -24.33
N TRP A 31 33.02 13.82 -23.97
CA TRP A 31 32.98 14.50 -22.68
C TRP A 31 32.07 15.73 -22.67
N LEU A 32 31.90 16.46 -23.78
CA LEU A 32 31.06 17.66 -23.81
C LEU A 32 29.59 17.35 -23.48
N PRO A 33 28.94 16.32 -24.06
CA PRO A 33 27.56 15.97 -23.70
C PRO A 33 27.43 15.55 -22.22
N LYS A 34 28.44 14.87 -21.67
CA LYS A 34 28.42 14.41 -20.28
C LYS A 34 28.59 15.55 -19.29
N VAL A 35 29.49 16.48 -19.55
CA VAL A 35 29.66 17.68 -18.71
C VAL A 35 28.38 18.53 -18.72
N MET A 36 27.74 18.68 -19.89
CA MET A 36 26.45 19.37 -20.00
C MET A 36 25.31 18.65 -19.28
N GLN A 37 25.23 17.31 -19.38
CA GLN A 37 24.14 16.52 -18.82
C GLN A 37 24.29 16.28 -17.31
N ILE A 38 25.50 16.00 -16.84
CA ILE A 38 25.78 15.61 -15.45
C ILE A 38 25.98 16.84 -14.58
N LEU A 39 26.69 17.85 -15.07
CA LEU A 39 27.01 19.06 -14.31
C LEU A 39 26.20 20.29 -14.72
N GLY A 40 25.43 20.23 -15.81
CA GLY A 40 24.66 21.38 -16.29
C GLY A 40 25.52 22.52 -16.87
N ILE A 41 26.82 22.28 -17.10
CA ILE A 41 27.79 23.29 -17.50
C ILE A 41 27.74 23.48 -19.01
N LYS A 42 27.46 24.72 -19.44
CA LYS A 42 27.30 25.10 -20.86
C LYS A 42 28.38 26.05 -21.37
N CYS A 43 29.28 26.53 -20.50
CA CYS A 43 30.34 27.45 -20.88
C CYS A 43 31.62 27.20 -20.06
N ARG A 44 32.75 27.65 -20.59
CA ARG A 44 34.08 27.48 -19.99
C ARG A 44 34.21 28.15 -18.63
N GLU A 45 33.61 29.33 -18.45
CA GLU A 45 33.71 30.11 -17.23
C GLU A 45 33.10 29.38 -16.04
N ALA A 46 32.10 28.53 -16.26
CA ALA A 46 31.47 27.75 -15.21
C ALA A 46 32.37 26.62 -14.67
N LEU A 47 33.44 26.22 -15.38
CA LEU A 47 34.40 25.23 -14.88
C LEU A 47 35.13 25.70 -13.62
N GLN A 48 35.24 27.02 -13.40
CA GLN A 48 35.89 27.57 -12.20
C GLN A 48 35.05 27.43 -10.92
N HIS A 49 33.75 27.12 -11.06
CA HIS A 49 32.80 26.95 -9.97
C HIS A 49 32.52 25.48 -9.66
N VAL A 50 33.27 24.55 -10.28
CA VAL A 50 33.11 23.11 -10.10
C VAL A 50 33.83 22.69 -8.83
N GLU A 51 33.09 22.07 -7.90
CA GLU A 51 33.63 21.60 -6.64
C GLU A 51 34.13 20.14 -6.75
N TYR A 52 34.88 19.67 -5.75
CA TYR A 52 35.40 18.29 -5.75
C TYR A 52 34.29 17.24 -5.82
N GLU A 53 33.12 17.56 -5.27
CA GLU A 53 31.93 16.69 -5.26
C GLU A 53 31.33 16.53 -6.66
N ASP A 54 31.42 17.56 -7.51
CA ASP A 54 31.00 17.51 -8.91
C ASP A 54 31.97 16.70 -9.77
N TYR A 55 33.28 16.77 -9.46
CA TYR A 55 34.28 15.90 -10.09
C TYR A 55 34.01 14.41 -9.83
N LEU A 56 33.58 14.03 -8.62
CA LEU A 56 33.25 12.64 -8.28
C LEU A 56 32.11 12.09 -9.14
N ARG A 57 31.17 12.94 -9.57
CA ARG A 57 30.09 12.55 -10.49
C ARG A 57 30.60 12.26 -11.90
N LEU A 58 31.64 12.97 -12.34
CA LEU A 58 32.30 12.72 -13.62
C LEU A 58 33.26 11.53 -13.57
N GLU A 59 33.83 11.21 -12.39
CA GLU A 59 34.75 10.07 -12.21
C GLU A 59 34.09 8.73 -12.57
N CYS A 60 32.78 8.58 -12.32
CA CYS A 60 32.00 7.40 -12.68
C CYS A 60 31.91 7.14 -14.20
N GLU A 61 32.22 8.13 -15.03
CA GLU A 61 32.10 8.07 -16.50
C GLU A 61 33.45 7.94 -17.21
N VAL A 62 34.54 7.85 -16.45
CA VAL A 62 35.91 7.71 -16.93
C VAL A 62 36.12 6.33 -17.56
N ARG A 63 36.59 6.30 -18.81
CA ARG A 63 36.89 5.08 -19.57
C ARG A 63 38.33 4.65 -19.42
N HIS A 64 39.24 5.61 -19.22
CA HIS A 64 40.67 5.34 -19.11
C HIS A 64 41.33 6.07 -17.93
N PRO A 65 42.27 5.41 -17.21
CA PRO A 65 42.92 6.00 -16.03
C PRO A 65 43.60 7.36 -16.25
N TRP A 66 43.98 7.69 -17.48
CA TRP A 66 44.59 8.97 -17.82
C TRP A 66 43.57 10.11 -17.91
N GLU A 67 42.32 9.83 -18.29
CA GLU A 67 41.25 10.83 -18.34
C GLU A 67 40.93 11.37 -16.95
N LYS A 68 41.10 10.53 -15.91
CA LYS A 68 40.99 10.95 -14.51
C LYS A 68 41.92 12.12 -14.19
N ARG A 69 43.17 12.05 -14.66
CA ARG A 69 44.20 13.07 -14.44
C ARG A 69 43.95 14.31 -15.30
N ALA A 70 43.46 14.13 -16.52
CA ALA A 70 43.08 15.22 -17.42
C ALA A 70 41.90 16.02 -16.85
N LEU A 71 40.86 15.35 -16.34
CA LEU A 71 39.72 16.02 -15.67
C LEU A 71 40.13 16.75 -14.39
N GLN A 72 41.03 16.17 -13.58
CA GLN A 72 41.55 16.84 -12.38
C GLN A 72 42.34 18.11 -12.71
N LYS A 73 43.13 18.07 -13.79
CA LYS A 73 43.87 19.24 -14.31
C LYS A 73 42.94 20.30 -14.86
N LEU A 74 41.96 19.91 -15.67
CA LEU A 74 40.93 20.79 -16.23
C LEU A 74 40.21 21.57 -15.12
N LEU A 75 39.84 20.87 -14.03
CA LEU A 75 39.10 21.42 -12.89
C LEU A 75 40.01 22.09 -11.83
N LYS A 76 41.32 22.17 -12.07
CA LYS A 76 42.31 22.77 -11.15
C LYS A 76 42.29 22.20 -9.72
N ILE A 77 41.96 20.91 -9.58
CA ILE A 77 41.93 20.22 -8.28
C ILE A 77 43.37 19.84 -7.89
N ARG A 78 43.89 20.42 -6.80
CA ARG A 78 45.31 20.37 -6.41
C ARG A 78 45.78 18.94 -6.10
N ASP A 79 46.95 18.58 -6.62
CA ASP A 79 47.54 17.23 -6.55
C ASP A 79 48.09 16.81 -5.17
N LYS A 80 48.01 15.50 -4.95
CA LYS A 80 48.12 14.67 -3.73
C LYS A 80 49.49 14.61 -3.00
N VAL A 81 50.36 15.63 -3.04
CA VAL A 81 51.75 15.47 -2.53
C VAL A 81 51.89 15.70 -1.00
N SER A 82 51.06 16.53 -0.38
CA SER A 82 51.10 16.75 1.09
C SER A 82 50.45 15.61 1.90
N SER A 83 49.59 14.80 1.28
CA SER A 83 48.90 13.67 1.93
C SER A 83 49.81 12.47 2.18
N ILE A 84 50.85 12.27 1.37
CA ILE A 84 51.74 11.10 1.42
C ILE A 84 52.64 11.10 2.67
N ASN A 85 53.01 12.29 3.18
CA ASN A 85 53.86 12.39 4.36
C ASN A 85 53.09 12.10 5.66
N VAL A 86 51.79 12.40 5.72
CA VAL A 86 50.91 12.02 6.84
C VAL A 86 50.59 10.52 6.77
N GLU A 87 50.44 9.97 5.55
CA GLU A 87 50.21 8.54 5.34
C GLU A 87 51.41 7.66 5.77
N ARG A 88 52.66 8.12 5.57
CA ARG A 88 53.85 7.37 6.01
C ARG A 88 54.09 7.44 7.52
N THR A 89 53.80 8.56 8.18
CA THR A 89 53.94 8.66 9.63
C THR A 89 52.83 7.90 10.36
N PHE A 90 51.60 7.90 9.85
CA PHE A 90 50.49 7.14 10.46
C PHE A 90 50.57 5.63 10.21
N GLN A 91 51.12 5.18 9.07
CA GLN A 91 51.34 3.75 8.78
C GLN A 91 52.46 3.10 9.61
N ALA A 92 53.37 3.90 10.18
CA ALA A 92 54.43 3.38 11.05
C ALA A 92 53.90 3.07 12.47
N GLU A 93 52.84 3.73 12.91
CA GLU A 93 52.28 3.56 14.26
C GLU A 93 51.15 2.50 14.32
N HIS A 94 50.43 2.24 13.21
CA HIS A 94 49.34 1.26 13.15
C HIS A 94 49.36 0.40 11.86
N PRO A 95 50.19 -0.64 11.77
CA PRO A 95 50.24 -1.52 10.59
C PRO A 95 48.98 -2.41 10.50
N LEU A 96 48.19 -2.23 9.44
CA LEU A 96 47.13 -3.17 9.04
C LEU A 96 47.74 -4.48 8.51
N PRO A 97 47.15 -5.66 8.81
CA PRO A 97 47.67 -6.94 8.33
C PRO A 97 47.66 -7.01 6.79
N LYS A 98 48.71 -7.59 6.20
CA LYS A 98 48.70 -7.96 4.78
C LYS A 98 47.82 -9.20 4.61
N SER A 99 46.70 -9.04 3.92
CA SER A 99 45.76 -10.10 3.49
C SER A 99 45.32 -11.04 4.62
N PRO A 100 44.28 -10.70 5.41
CA PRO A 100 43.82 -11.58 6.47
C PRO A 100 43.20 -12.84 5.84
N ILE A 101 43.92 -13.97 5.93
CA ILE A 101 43.35 -15.29 5.66
C ILE A 101 42.49 -15.61 6.88
N VAL A 102 41.18 -15.52 6.70
CA VAL A 102 40.19 -15.74 7.75
C VAL A 102 39.52 -17.08 7.48
N THR A 103 39.55 -17.97 8.47
CA THR A 103 39.01 -19.33 8.35
C THR A 103 37.86 -19.62 9.30
N HIS A 104 37.73 -18.81 10.36
CA HIS A 104 36.68 -18.88 11.38
C HIS A 104 35.96 -17.54 11.55
N LEU A 105 34.70 -17.57 12.00
CA LEU A 105 33.88 -16.35 12.13
C LEU A 105 34.41 -15.41 13.23
N GLU A 106 34.99 -15.94 14.30
CA GLU A 106 35.60 -15.15 15.37
C GLU A 106 36.78 -14.32 14.88
N GLU A 107 37.55 -14.84 13.92
CA GLU A 107 38.65 -14.14 13.27
C GLU A 107 38.12 -12.98 12.39
N LEU A 108 36.98 -13.19 11.72
CA LEU A 108 36.30 -12.14 10.96
C LEU A 108 35.82 -11.02 11.88
N ILE A 109 35.12 -11.37 12.96
CA ILE A 109 34.60 -10.40 13.94
C ILE A 109 35.75 -9.56 14.51
N LYS A 110 36.87 -10.19 14.87
CA LYS A 110 38.06 -9.50 15.36
C LYS A 110 38.66 -8.57 14.30
N THR A 111 38.71 -9.00 13.05
CA THR A 111 39.19 -8.20 11.92
C THR A 111 38.30 -6.96 11.69
N LEU A 112 36.99 -7.12 11.74
CA LEU A 112 36.02 -6.02 11.62
C LEU A 112 36.12 -5.03 12.80
N GLN A 113 36.35 -5.51 14.02
CA GLN A 113 36.60 -4.66 15.18
C GLN A 113 37.90 -3.86 15.03
N GLN A 114 38.97 -4.47 14.52
CA GLN A 114 40.22 -3.76 14.24
C GLN A 114 40.04 -2.66 13.19
N MET A 115 39.24 -2.92 12.15
CA MET A 115 38.91 -1.93 11.11
C MET A 115 38.08 -0.77 11.65
N LYS A 116 37.12 -1.06 12.53
CA LYS A 116 36.34 -0.06 13.25
C LYS A 116 37.26 0.89 14.02
N GLU A 117 38.16 0.37 14.85
CA GLU A 117 39.10 1.19 15.64
C GLU A 117 40.05 1.99 14.73
N HIS A 118 40.47 1.41 13.61
CA HIS A 118 41.33 2.11 12.64
C HIS A 118 40.63 3.29 11.95
N ILE A 119 39.32 3.20 11.66
CA ILE A 119 38.57 4.34 11.11
C ILE A 119 38.37 5.40 12.16
N HIS A 120 37.99 5.01 13.38
CA HIS A 120 37.72 5.94 14.46
C HIS A 120 38.96 6.81 14.74
N THR A 121 40.12 6.15 14.87
CA THR A 121 41.41 6.82 15.08
C THR A 121 41.81 7.74 13.93
N VAL A 122 41.64 7.33 12.66
CA VAL A 122 41.93 8.18 11.50
C VAL A 122 40.94 9.34 11.36
N THR A 123 39.68 9.14 11.75
CA THR A 123 38.62 10.16 11.62
C THR A 123 38.72 11.25 12.70
N ASP A 124 39.11 10.88 13.92
CA ASP A 124 39.16 11.80 15.06
C ASP A 124 40.56 12.41 15.31
N ALA A 125 41.57 12.00 14.55
CA ALA A 125 42.91 12.58 14.64
C ALA A 125 42.92 14.05 14.16
N PRO A 126 43.37 15.01 15.00
CA PRO A 126 43.38 16.43 14.64
C PRO A 126 44.39 16.71 13.52
N GLY A 127 43.91 17.25 12.41
CA GLY A 127 44.73 17.62 11.24
C GLY A 127 44.72 16.62 10.08
N THR A 128 43.93 15.54 10.16
CA THR A 128 43.78 14.57 9.06
C THR A 128 43.01 15.17 7.89
N SER A 129 43.58 15.10 6.68
CA SER A 129 42.91 15.59 5.47
C SER A 129 41.77 14.66 5.02
N ALA A 130 40.72 15.21 4.43
CA ALA A 130 39.61 14.43 3.88
C ALA A 130 40.07 13.33 2.89
N SER A 131 41.16 13.60 2.15
CA SER A 131 41.77 12.61 1.26
C SER A 131 42.38 11.41 2.00
N ALA A 132 42.97 11.61 3.18
CA ALA A 132 43.56 10.53 3.97
C ALA A 132 42.47 9.66 4.62
N ILE A 133 41.39 10.28 5.10
CA ILE A 133 40.21 9.56 5.61
C ILE A 133 39.58 8.70 4.51
N HIS A 134 39.46 9.24 3.28
CA HIS A 134 38.90 8.50 2.16
C HIS A 134 39.79 7.32 1.72
N GLU A 135 41.11 7.49 1.65
CA GLU A 135 42.03 6.41 1.29
C GLU A 135 42.08 5.32 2.37
N ALA A 136 42.02 5.70 3.66
CA ALA A 136 41.86 4.76 4.77
C ALA A 136 40.57 3.96 4.66
N LYS A 137 39.43 4.62 4.39
CA LYS A 137 38.12 3.98 4.14
C LYS A 137 38.16 2.99 2.97
N LYS A 138 38.89 3.32 1.89
CA LYS A 138 39.08 2.42 0.75
C LYS A 138 39.89 1.17 1.14
N LYS A 139 41.00 1.36 1.84
CA LYS A 139 41.91 0.28 2.23
C LYS A 139 41.25 -0.73 3.17
N ILE A 140 40.57 -0.25 4.20
CA ILE A 140 39.87 -1.12 5.15
C ILE A 140 38.68 -1.82 4.48
N THR A 141 37.87 -1.15 3.65
CA THR A 141 36.71 -1.77 2.99
C THR A 141 37.15 -2.91 2.07
N LEU A 142 38.25 -2.73 1.36
CA LEU A 142 38.87 -3.77 0.56
C LEU A 142 39.36 -4.94 1.43
N THR A 143 40.01 -4.64 2.54
CA THR A 143 40.53 -5.65 3.45
C THR A 143 39.40 -6.45 4.10
N SER A 144 38.25 -5.82 4.42
CA SER A 144 37.05 -6.51 4.94
C SER A 144 36.41 -7.38 3.88
N SER A 145 36.37 -6.91 2.64
CA SER A 145 35.84 -7.69 1.51
C SER A 145 36.64 -8.97 1.32
N LEU A 146 37.97 -8.88 1.39
CA LEU A 146 38.88 -10.03 1.31
C LEU A 146 38.73 -10.99 2.50
N ALA A 147 38.55 -10.45 3.72
CA ALA A 147 38.33 -11.26 4.92
C ALA A 147 37.01 -12.06 4.85
N ILE A 148 35.92 -11.43 4.40
CA ILE A 148 34.62 -12.09 4.21
C ILE A 148 34.72 -13.14 3.11
N TYR A 149 35.35 -12.81 1.98
CA TYR A 149 35.56 -13.76 0.88
C TYR A 149 36.36 -14.98 1.32
N SER A 150 37.47 -14.79 2.03
CA SER A 150 38.30 -15.87 2.59
C SER A 150 37.50 -16.77 3.53
N LEU A 151 36.66 -16.20 4.40
CA LEU A 151 35.82 -16.98 5.30
C LEU A 151 34.77 -17.78 4.54
N LEU A 152 34.08 -17.16 3.58
CA LEU A 152 33.06 -17.83 2.78
C LEU A 152 33.66 -19.03 2.02
N GLN A 153 34.85 -18.87 1.44
CA GLN A 153 35.54 -19.98 0.78
C GLN A 153 35.87 -21.12 1.78
N SER A 154 36.38 -20.80 2.97
CA SER A 154 36.65 -21.79 4.02
C SER A 154 35.37 -22.52 4.49
N LEU A 155 34.25 -21.80 4.64
CA LEU A 155 32.96 -22.37 5.03
C LEU A 155 32.37 -23.28 3.94
N GLN A 156 32.54 -22.91 2.67
CA GLN A 156 32.15 -23.73 1.52
C GLN A 156 32.96 -25.03 1.45
N GLU A 157 34.28 -24.96 1.64
CA GLU A 157 35.16 -26.14 1.71
C GLU A 157 34.78 -27.09 2.87
N ARG A 158 34.27 -26.54 3.98
CA ARG A 158 33.81 -27.29 5.15
C ARG A 158 32.32 -27.69 5.10
N VAL A 159 31.60 -27.32 4.04
CA VAL A 159 30.17 -27.61 3.84
C VAL A 159 29.28 -27.07 4.98
N GLN A 160 29.65 -25.92 5.57
CA GLN A 160 28.90 -25.29 6.67
C GLN A 160 27.91 -24.25 6.14
N LYS A 161 26.86 -24.72 5.46
CA LYS A 161 25.89 -23.87 4.73
C LYS A 161 25.16 -22.86 5.60
N ASP A 162 24.83 -23.21 6.84
CA ASP A 162 24.08 -22.31 7.74
C ASP A 162 24.95 -21.14 8.21
N MET A 163 26.24 -21.40 8.49
CA MET A 163 27.20 -20.37 8.87
C MET A 163 27.54 -19.48 7.68
N GLU A 164 27.66 -20.06 6.48
CA GLU A 164 27.79 -19.31 5.24
C GLU A 164 26.60 -18.36 5.05
N LEU A 165 25.38 -18.86 5.24
CA LEU A 165 24.15 -18.07 5.14
C LEU A 165 24.10 -16.94 6.18
N LEU A 166 24.45 -17.20 7.44
CA LEU A 166 24.52 -16.20 8.50
C LEU A 166 25.47 -15.05 8.13
N VAL A 167 26.69 -15.37 7.66
CA VAL A 167 27.68 -14.37 7.24
C VAL A 167 27.18 -13.55 6.06
N LEU A 168 26.59 -14.20 5.06
CA LEU A 168 26.04 -13.54 3.86
C LEU A 168 24.87 -12.62 4.19
N LEU A 169 23.96 -13.04 5.07
CA LEU A 169 22.82 -12.21 5.49
C LEU A 169 23.29 -10.92 6.13
N ILE A 170 24.24 -11.00 7.08
CA ILE A 170 24.71 -9.83 7.82
C ILE A 170 25.60 -8.94 6.94
N ALA A 171 26.52 -9.50 6.15
CA ALA A 171 27.35 -8.72 5.23
C ALA A 171 26.50 -8.00 4.15
N SER A 172 25.43 -8.64 3.66
CA SER A 172 24.51 -8.00 2.71
C SER A 172 23.72 -6.83 3.32
N CYS A 173 23.61 -6.76 4.66
CA CYS A 173 23.00 -5.63 5.37
C CYS A 173 23.80 -4.34 5.28
N THR A 174 25.10 -4.46 5.07
CA THR A 174 26.01 -3.32 4.91
C THR A 174 26.46 -3.14 3.46
N GLY A 175 25.76 -3.77 2.51
CA GLY A 175 25.97 -3.55 1.07
C GLY A 175 27.01 -4.46 0.42
N TYR A 176 27.35 -5.60 1.04
CA TYR A 176 28.20 -6.62 0.42
C TYR A 176 27.48 -7.29 -0.76
N GLN A 177 28.17 -7.41 -1.89
CA GLN A 177 27.71 -8.17 -3.06
C GLN A 177 28.47 -9.48 -3.16
N VAL A 178 27.72 -10.56 -3.29
CA VAL A 178 28.28 -11.92 -3.39
C VAL A 178 28.93 -12.12 -4.77
N GLU A 179 28.32 -11.60 -5.84
CA GLU A 179 28.80 -11.79 -7.21
C GLU A 179 30.17 -11.14 -7.47
N SER A 180 30.40 -9.99 -6.86
CA SER A 180 31.66 -9.23 -6.98
C SER A 180 32.58 -9.42 -5.77
N SER A 181 32.14 -10.15 -4.74
CA SER A 181 32.85 -10.35 -3.47
C SER A 181 33.35 -9.06 -2.82
N THR A 182 32.63 -7.95 -3.00
CA THR A 182 33.02 -6.60 -2.57
C THR A 182 31.81 -5.77 -2.09
N PHE A 183 32.06 -4.69 -1.34
CA PHE A 183 31.03 -3.74 -0.93
C PHE A 183 30.73 -2.71 -2.02
N GLN A 184 29.44 -2.35 -2.18
CA GLN A 184 28.98 -1.36 -3.17
C GLN A 184 29.44 0.07 -2.85
N HIS A 185 29.74 0.37 -1.59
CA HIS A 185 30.13 1.69 -1.11
C HIS A 185 31.23 1.56 -0.06
N LEU A 186 31.93 2.67 0.20
CA LEU A 186 32.96 2.74 1.23
C LEU A 186 32.33 2.72 2.61
N LEU A 187 32.76 1.77 3.44
CA LEU A 187 32.24 1.58 4.77
C LEU A 187 32.86 2.58 5.76
N GLY A 188 32.04 3.05 6.70
CA GLY A 188 32.45 3.89 7.81
C GLY A 188 32.42 3.13 9.14
N HIS A 189 32.74 3.87 10.20
CA HIS A 189 32.70 3.37 11.57
C HIS A 189 31.35 2.71 11.96
N PRO A 190 30.16 3.32 11.69
CA PRO A 190 28.90 2.72 12.12
C PRO A 190 28.58 1.40 11.40
N GLU A 191 28.98 1.24 10.14
CA GLU A 191 28.76 0.02 9.37
C GLU A 191 29.62 -1.15 9.89
N PHE A 192 30.90 -0.90 10.22
CA PHE A 192 31.76 -1.92 10.81
C PHE A 192 31.34 -2.30 12.22
N GLN A 193 30.91 -1.33 13.03
CA GLN A 193 30.39 -1.59 14.36
C GLN A 193 29.11 -2.44 14.31
N CYS A 194 28.22 -2.15 13.36
CA CYS A 194 27.01 -2.93 13.14
C CYS A 194 27.35 -4.37 12.76
N MET A 195 28.16 -4.60 11.71
CA MET A 195 28.50 -5.95 11.28
C MET A 195 29.16 -6.77 12.39
N ALA A 196 30.17 -6.23 13.09
CA ALA A 196 30.88 -6.98 14.12
C ALA A 196 29.97 -7.37 15.29
N LYS A 197 29.07 -6.48 15.70
CA LYS A 197 28.14 -6.73 16.80
C LYS A 197 27.08 -7.77 16.40
N GLU A 198 26.46 -7.59 15.24
CA GLU A 198 25.40 -8.47 14.78
C GLU A 198 25.93 -9.87 14.42
N MET A 199 27.12 -9.97 13.82
CA MET A 199 27.77 -11.26 13.56
C MET A 199 28.09 -12.01 14.86
N ALA A 200 28.52 -11.31 15.91
CA ALA A 200 28.79 -11.92 17.21
C ALA A 200 27.49 -12.42 17.89
N ALA A 201 26.46 -11.58 17.94
CA ALA A 201 25.19 -11.92 18.58
C ALA A 201 24.47 -13.07 17.85
N ALA A 202 24.40 -13.01 16.51
CA ALA A 202 23.78 -14.05 15.71
C ALA A 202 24.54 -15.38 15.80
N HIS A 203 25.89 -15.34 15.85
CA HIS A 203 26.70 -16.54 16.00
C HIS A 203 26.45 -17.21 17.36
N GLU A 204 26.43 -16.44 18.45
CA GLU A 204 26.14 -16.95 19.79
C GLU A 204 24.74 -17.57 19.88
N GLU A 205 23.73 -16.87 19.35
CA GLU A 205 22.35 -17.39 19.31
C GLU A 205 22.24 -18.66 18.48
N TYR A 206 22.85 -18.69 17.29
CA TYR A 206 22.84 -19.86 16.42
C TYR A 206 23.54 -21.07 17.05
N VAL A 207 24.72 -20.89 17.65
CA VAL A 207 25.45 -21.99 18.32
C VAL A 207 24.63 -22.54 19.50
N ASN A 208 24.07 -21.66 20.34
CA ASN A 208 23.23 -22.06 21.47
C ASN A 208 21.98 -22.83 21.03
N LEU A 209 21.32 -22.40 19.96
CA LEU A 209 20.15 -23.09 19.41
C LEU A 209 20.54 -24.40 18.73
N LYS A 210 21.68 -24.46 18.04
CA LYS A 210 22.15 -25.66 17.34
C LYS A 210 22.49 -26.79 18.30
N GLU A 211 22.99 -26.47 19.49
CA GLU A 211 23.20 -27.46 20.56
C GLU A 211 21.89 -28.05 21.10
N GLN A 212 20.77 -27.33 20.98
CA GLN A 212 19.46 -27.77 21.45
C GLN A 212 18.64 -28.47 20.36
N ASP A 213 18.53 -27.85 19.18
CA ASP A 213 17.73 -28.30 18.04
C ASP A 213 18.23 -27.64 16.74
N ALA A 214 18.68 -28.47 15.79
CA ALA A 214 19.24 -28.00 14.52
C ALA A 214 18.21 -27.26 13.65
N ASN A 215 16.95 -27.72 13.63
CA ASN A 215 15.88 -27.11 12.84
C ASN A 215 15.49 -25.74 13.41
N ARG A 216 15.54 -25.60 14.74
CA ARG A 216 15.31 -24.33 15.42
C ARG A 216 16.43 -23.32 15.18
N ALA A 217 17.68 -23.78 15.11
CA ALA A 217 18.81 -22.95 14.74
C ALA A 217 18.68 -22.45 13.29
N GLU A 218 18.31 -23.31 12.36
CA GLU A 218 18.03 -22.92 10.97
C GLU A 218 16.86 -21.92 10.86
N ALA A 219 15.76 -22.16 11.57
CA ALA A 219 14.60 -21.26 11.59
C ALA A 219 14.92 -19.87 12.17
N SER A 220 15.91 -19.76 13.06
CA SER A 220 16.35 -18.47 13.63
C SER A 220 17.02 -17.55 12.61
N LEU A 221 17.57 -18.10 11.51
CA LEU A 221 18.22 -17.34 10.44
C LEU A 221 17.20 -16.58 9.56
N LEU A 222 15.93 -17.01 9.54
CA LEU A 222 14.86 -16.38 8.74
C LEU A 222 14.47 -14.99 9.28
N PRO A 223 14.09 -14.82 10.57
CA PRO A 223 13.91 -13.50 11.17
C PRO A 223 15.17 -12.63 11.06
N LEU A 224 16.36 -13.22 11.24
CA LEU A 224 17.63 -12.51 11.14
C LEU A 224 17.82 -11.87 9.75
N GLY A 225 17.54 -12.60 8.67
CA GLY A 225 17.66 -12.07 7.31
C GLY A 225 16.64 -10.98 6.96
N LEU A 226 15.46 -11.01 7.59
CA LEU A 226 14.30 -10.17 7.26
C LEU A 226 14.13 -8.94 8.17
N ALA A 227 14.59 -8.99 9.42
CA ALA A 227 14.44 -7.92 10.40
C ALA A 227 15.66 -6.98 10.49
N MET A 228 16.81 -7.38 9.94
CA MET A 228 18.06 -6.61 10.04
C MET A 228 18.07 -5.38 9.14
N THR A 229 17.90 -4.22 9.77
CA THR A 229 18.20 -2.89 9.21
C THR A 229 19.41 -2.32 9.94
N SER A 230 20.40 -1.80 9.20
CA SER A 230 21.29 -0.82 9.83
C SER A 230 20.41 0.35 10.26
N LYS A 231 20.67 0.98 11.41
CA LYS A 231 19.82 1.99 12.07
C LYS A 231 19.45 3.24 11.21
N SER A 232 19.73 3.24 9.93
CA SER A 232 19.60 4.38 9.03
C SER A 232 18.88 4.10 7.71
N GLN A 233 18.44 2.87 7.42
CA GLN A 233 17.67 2.63 6.19
C GLN A 233 16.80 1.37 6.25
N GLU A 234 15.51 1.52 5.98
CA GLU A 234 14.60 0.40 5.73
C GLU A 234 14.93 -0.24 4.36
N LEU A 235 14.96 -1.58 4.32
CA LEU A 235 15.37 -2.33 3.13
C LEU A 235 14.39 -2.12 1.97
N SER A 236 14.93 -1.89 0.77
CA SER A 236 14.11 -1.83 -0.43
C SER A 236 13.50 -3.20 -0.76
N PRO A 237 12.34 -3.25 -1.47
CA PRO A 237 11.71 -4.51 -1.88
C PRO A 237 12.66 -5.41 -2.70
N GLU A 238 13.56 -4.82 -3.48
CA GLU A 238 14.55 -5.54 -4.28
C GLU A 238 15.64 -6.19 -3.41
N GLN A 239 16.05 -5.51 -2.34
CA GLN A 239 17.01 -6.04 -1.36
C GLN A 239 16.37 -7.18 -0.54
N LYS A 240 15.11 -7.02 -0.11
CA LYS A 240 14.34 -8.08 0.55
C LYS A 240 14.17 -9.30 -0.36
N LYS A 241 13.87 -9.10 -1.64
CA LYS A 241 13.78 -10.17 -2.65
C LYS A 241 15.11 -10.86 -2.90
N LYS A 242 16.23 -10.11 -3.00
CA LYS A 242 17.57 -10.69 -3.14
C LYS A 242 17.95 -11.53 -1.91
N ARG A 243 17.60 -11.08 -0.70
CA ARG A 243 17.83 -11.84 0.55
C ARG A 243 16.96 -13.09 0.66
N LEU A 244 15.70 -12.99 0.26
CA LEU A 244 14.81 -14.15 0.20
C LEU A 244 15.34 -15.19 -0.80
N ASN A 245 15.84 -14.76 -1.96
CA ASN A 245 16.47 -15.65 -2.93
C ASN A 245 17.77 -16.30 -2.40
N LEU A 246 18.53 -15.61 -1.53
CA LEU A 246 19.72 -16.17 -0.88
C LEU A 246 19.33 -17.22 0.17
N LEU A 247 18.30 -16.96 0.98
CA LEU A 247 17.73 -17.90 1.94
C LEU A 247 17.20 -19.17 1.22
N GLN A 248 16.42 -18.98 0.15
CA GLN A 248 15.86 -20.06 -0.69
C GLN A 248 16.93 -20.96 -1.33
N LYS A 249 18.12 -20.43 -1.64
CA LYS A 249 19.22 -21.23 -2.20
C LYS A 249 19.91 -22.11 -1.16
N HIS A 250 19.81 -21.78 0.14
CA HIS A 250 20.55 -22.44 1.21
C HIS A 250 19.68 -23.41 2.03
N SER A 251 18.38 -23.16 2.19
CA SER A 251 17.46 -24.02 2.95
C SER A 251 16.81 -25.09 2.06
N GLY A 252 17.45 -26.26 1.95
CA GLY A 252 16.89 -27.43 1.26
C GLY A 252 15.91 -28.26 2.10
N GLY A 253 14.97 -27.63 2.81
CA GLY A 253 14.07 -28.31 3.77
C GLY A 253 12.58 -28.09 3.50
N GLU A 254 11.82 -29.19 3.37
CA GLU A 254 10.43 -29.26 2.89
C GLU A 254 9.36 -28.64 3.83
N GLU A 255 9.69 -28.33 5.09
CA GLU A 255 8.71 -27.84 6.11
C GLU A 255 8.60 -26.30 6.20
N SER A 256 9.64 -25.53 5.87
CA SER A 256 9.50 -24.06 5.70
C SER A 256 8.78 -23.72 4.40
N GLU A 257 8.95 -24.57 3.39
CA GLU A 257 8.28 -24.44 2.11
C GLU A 257 6.77 -24.62 2.21
N THR A 258 6.20 -25.30 3.20
CA THR A 258 4.72 -25.45 3.31
C THR A 258 4.07 -24.17 3.81
N LEU A 259 4.59 -23.57 4.89
CA LEU A 259 4.04 -22.32 5.45
C LEU A 259 4.30 -21.11 4.53
N GLU A 260 5.45 -21.07 3.85
CA GLU A 260 5.77 -20.05 2.85
C GLU A 260 5.12 -20.32 1.49
N ARG A 261 4.98 -21.57 1.01
CA ARG A 261 4.12 -21.85 -0.17
C ARG A 261 2.70 -21.43 0.11
N ASP A 262 2.19 -21.56 1.32
CA ASP A 262 0.84 -21.11 1.64
C ASP A 262 0.74 -19.58 1.61
N LEU A 263 1.68 -18.82 2.20
CA LEU A 263 1.63 -17.36 2.19
C LEU A 263 2.00 -16.75 0.81
N HIS A 264 3.04 -17.27 0.15
CA HIS A 264 3.48 -16.84 -1.17
C HIS A 264 2.52 -17.34 -2.25
N SER A 265 1.87 -18.50 -2.12
CA SER A 265 0.75 -18.89 -3.00
C SER A 265 -0.49 -18.07 -2.72
N LEU A 266 -0.84 -17.68 -1.49
CA LEU A 266 -1.99 -16.81 -1.23
C LEU A 266 -1.78 -15.41 -1.85
N ILE A 267 -0.60 -14.81 -1.67
CA ILE A 267 -0.27 -13.49 -2.25
C ILE A 267 -0.10 -13.59 -3.78
N SER A 268 0.55 -14.66 -4.29
CA SER A 268 0.73 -14.84 -5.74
C SER A 268 -0.55 -15.25 -6.44
N ARG A 269 -1.45 -15.99 -5.77
CA ARG A 269 -2.78 -16.39 -6.27
C ARG A 269 -3.73 -15.20 -6.26
N SER A 270 -3.75 -14.38 -5.20
CA SER A 270 -4.54 -13.13 -5.20
C SER A 270 -4.07 -12.15 -6.29
N ASN A 271 -2.75 -12.01 -6.48
CA ASN A 271 -2.19 -11.23 -7.59
C ASN A 271 -2.59 -11.82 -8.96
N GLN A 272 -2.49 -13.14 -9.12
CA GLN A 272 -2.83 -13.83 -10.36
C GLN A 272 -4.34 -13.75 -10.68
N GLU A 273 -5.20 -13.92 -9.67
CA GLU A 273 -6.66 -13.77 -9.77
C GLU A 273 -7.02 -12.33 -10.16
N PHE A 274 -6.34 -11.32 -9.58
CA PHE A 274 -6.51 -9.92 -9.98
C PHE A 274 -6.08 -9.66 -11.43
N PHE A 275 -4.89 -10.12 -11.85
CA PHE A 275 -4.45 -9.96 -13.24
C PHE A 275 -5.32 -10.74 -14.25
N GLN A 276 -5.89 -11.87 -13.83
CA GLN A 276 -6.86 -12.64 -14.60
C GLN A 276 -8.18 -11.89 -14.74
N LEU A 277 -8.67 -11.26 -13.67
CA LEU A 277 -9.83 -10.36 -13.72
C LEU A 277 -9.58 -9.19 -14.68
N LEU A 278 -8.42 -8.53 -14.59
CA LEU A 278 -8.06 -7.47 -15.55
C LEU A 278 -8.00 -7.99 -16.99
N LYS A 279 -7.57 -9.23 -17.20
CA LYS A 279 -7.59 -9.88 -18.52
C LYS A 279 -9.02 -10.05 -19.05
N ARG A 280 -9.90 -10.61 -18.22
CA ARG A 280 -11.32 -10.83 -18.54
C ARG A 280 -12.04 -9.54 -18.87
N LEU A 281 -11.71 -8.46 -18.15
CA LEU A 281 -12.26 -7.12 -18.38
C LEU A 281 -11.58 -6.34 -19.51
N GLY A 282 -10.46 -6.81 -20.07
CA GLY A 282 -9.70 -6.07 -21.08
C GLY A 282 -8.99 -4.83 -20.55
N LEU A 283 -8.70 -4.76 -19.25
CA LEU A 283 -8.14 -3.58 -18.56
C LEU A 283 -6.62 -3.64 -18.32
N GLN A 284 -5.94 -4.73 -18.73
CA GLN A 284 -4.54 -4.98 -18.39
C GLN A 284 -3.58 -3.87 -18.82
N SER A 285 -3.76 -3.31 -20.01
CA SER A 285 -2.92 -2.22 -20.55
C SER A 285 -3.02 -0.93 -19.75
N HIS A 286 -4.14 -0.74 -19.05
CA HIS A 286 -4.42 0.46 -18.28
C HIS A 286 -3.93 0.38 -16.83
N TYR A 287 -3.52 -0.80 -16.36
CA TYR A 287 -2.98 -0.96 -15.02
C TYR A 287 -1.45 -0.78 -14.99
N PRO A 288 -0.87 -0.16 -13.95
CA PRO A 288 -1.54 0.62 -12.90
C PRO A 288 -1.76 2.08 -13.32
N ARG A 289 -2.93 2.65 -13.01
CA ARG A 289 -3.25 4.09 -13.14
C ARG A 289 -2.92 4.75 -14.50
N ARG A 290 -3.12 4.03 -15.62
CA ARG A 290 -2.84 4.56 -16.97
C ARG A 290 -4.11 4.92 -17.75
N MET A 291 -5.29 4.64 -17.22
CA MET A 291 -6.55 5.06 -17.84
C MET A 291 -6.84 6.51 -17.50
N GLY A 292 -6.68 7.38 -18.49
CA GLY A 292 -6.99 8.80 -18.36
C GLY A 292 -8.39 9.16 -18.88
N MET A 293 -8.72 10.44 -18.83
CA MET A 293 -9.98 10.97 -19.37
C MET A 293 -10.13 10.73 -20.89
N GLY A 294 -9.03 10.70 -21.66
CA GLY A 294 -9.05 10.39 -23.09
C GLY A 294 -9.53 8.96 -23.38
N ASP A 295 -9.02 7.98 -22.62
CA ASP A 295 -9.47 6.59 -22.70
C ASP A 295 -10.94 6.47 -22.27
N PHE A 296 -11.30 7.17 -21.19
CA PHE A 296 -12.68 7.19 -20.70
C PHE A 296 -13.69 7.64 -21.75
N TYR A 297 -13.44 8.77 -22.45
CA TYR A 297 -14.32 9.23 -23.52
C TYR A 297 -14.30 8.29 -24.75
N THR A 298 -13.16 7.69 -25.05
CA THR A 298 -13.04 6.72 -26.14
C THR A 298 -13.87 5.47 -25.86
N ILE A 299 -13.77 4.94 -24.64
CA ILE A 299 -14.53 3.80 -24.15
C ILE A 299 -16.04 4.10 -24.15
N CYS A 300 -16.44 5.29 -23.68
CA CYS A 300 -17.85 5.69 -23.64
C CYS A 300 -18.46 5.93 -25.04
N ARG A 301 -17.66 6.21 -26.07
CA ARG A 301 -18.15 6.39 -27.46
C ARG A 301 -18.50 5.09 -28.16
N ILE A 302 -17.99 3.94 -27.71
CA ILE A 302 -18.06 2.68 -28.47
C ILE A 302 -19.45 2.00 -28.40
N SER A 303 -20.35 2.38 -27.49
CA SER A 303 -21.71 1.82 -27.48
C SER A 303 -22.77 2.85 -27.07
N LEU A 304 -23.56 3.33 -28.04
CA LEU A 304 -24.82 4.05 -27.80
C LEU A 304 -26.04 3.13 -27.99
N GLN A 305 -25.84 1.81 -27.88
CA GLN A 305 -26.93 0.85 -28.01
C GLN A 305 -27.48 0.50 -26.62
N ASP A 306 -28.80 0.55 -26.46
CA ASP A 306 -29.55 0.13 -25.25
C ASP A 306 -29.45 -1.38 -24.95
N SER A 307 -28.48 -2.09 -25.55
CA SER A 307 -28.23 -3.51 -25.34
C SER A 307 -27.53 -3.75 -24.00
N GLN A 308 -27.79 -4.90 -23.37
CA GLN A 308 -27.06 -5.31 -22.17
C GLN A 308 -25.71 -5.96 -22.53
N PRO A 309 -24.66 -5.83 -21.68
CA PRO A 309 -23.36 -6.42 -21.95
C PRO A 309 -23.47 -7.94 -22.05
N SER A 310 -22.88 -8.50 -23.11
CA SER A 310 -22.89 -9.93 -23.39
C SER A 310 -21.58 -10.62 -22.98
N LYS A 311 -20.50 -9.84 -22.89
CA LYS A 311 -19.15 -10.32 -22.54
C LYS A 311 -18.54 -9.50 -21.41
N ASP A 312 -17.70 -10.13 -20.60
CA ASP A 312 -16.97 -9.45 -19.51
C ASP A 312 -16.14 -8.27 -20.00
N THR A 313 -15.56 -8.36 -21.21
CA THR A 313 -14.77 -7.30 -21.84
C THR A 313 -15.58 -6.04 -22.16
N GLU A 314 -16.91 -6.14 -22.24
CA GLU A 314 -17.80 -5.00 -22.49
C GLU A 314 -18.19 -4.28 -21.19
N LEU A 315 -18.07 -4.94 -20.04
CA LEU A 315 -18.51 -4.42 -18.74
C LEU A 315 -17.90 -3.06 -18.39
N PRO A 316 -16.58 -2.80 -18.57
CA PRO A 316 -16.03 -1.49 -18.26
C PRO A 316 -16.66 -0.37 -19.09
N CYS A 317 -16.94 -0.63 -20.37
CA CYS A 317 -17.57 0.34 -21.26
C CYS A 317 -18.96 0.74 -20.76
N TYR A 318 -19.80 -0.26 -20.48
CA TYR A 318 -21.16 -0.04 -19.96
C TYR A 318 -21.15 0.59 -18.56
N PHE A 319 -20.19 0.23 -17.71
CA PHE A 319 -20.04 0.82 -16.39
C PHE A 319 -19.78 2.32 -16.49
N LEU A 320 -18.76 2.71 -17.28
CA LEU A 320 -18.37 4.10 -17.44
C LEU A 320 -19.48 4.92 -18.13
N GLN A 321 -20.16 4.33 -19.12
CA GLN A 321 -21.30 4.96 -19.79
C GLN A 321 -22.47 5.21 -18.84
N LYS A 322 -22.92 4.21 -18.08
CA LYS A 322 -23.99 4.36 -17.09
C LYS A 322 -23.62 5.36 -16.00
N LEU A 323 -22.36 5.37 -15.60
CA LEU A 323 -21.87 6.33 -14.63
C LEU A 323 -21.87 7.77 -15.19
N LEU A 324 -21.57 7.95 -16.47
CA LEU A 324 -21.67 9.25 -17.16
C LEU A 324 -23.09 9.79 -17.20
N THR A 325 -24.05 8.93 -17.51
CA THR A 325 -25.49 9.24 -17.55
C THR A 325 -26.12 9.31 -16.17
N VAL A 326 -25.33 9.15 -15.10
CA VAL A 326 -25.77 9.21 -13.69
C VAL A 326 -26.86 8.17 -13.40
N ASP A 327 -26.72 6.99 -14.01
CA ASP A 327 -27.60 5.84 -13.77
C ASP A 327 -27.11 5.09 -12.53
N TYR A 328 -27.90 5.14 -11.44
CA TYR A 328 -27.58 4.44 -10.19
C TYR A 328 -27.58 2.91 -10.35
N GLN A 329 -28.23 2.37 -11.40
CA GLN A 329 -28.24 0.94 -11.68
C GLN A 329 -26.88 0.42 -12.15
N VAL A 330 -25.91 1.31 -12.42
CA VAL A 330 -24.51 0.97 -12.68
C VAL A 330 -23.94 0.02 -11.61
N ARG A 331 -24.43 0.14 -10.38
CA ARG A 331 -23.98 -0.66 -9.23
C ARG A 331 -24.41 -2.14 -9.30
N TYR A 332 -25.34 -2.49 -10.19
CA TYR A 332 -25.86 -3.84 -10.42
C TYR A 332 -25.53 -4.38 -11.80
N LEU A 333 -24.58 -3.76 -12.49
CA LEU A 333 -24.19 -4.14 -13.83
C LEU A 333 -23.55 -5.53 -13.82
N THR A 334 -24.14 -6.46 -14.55
CA THR A 334 -23.62 -7.80 -14.81
C THR A 334 -23.78 -8.12 -16.29
N CYS A 335 -22.99 -9.08 -16.79
CA CYS A 335 -23.27 -9.66 -18.10
C CYS A 335 -24.65 -10.33 -18.09
N TRP A 336 -25.36 -10.19 -19.20
CA TRP A 336 -26.62 -10.88 -19.38
C TRP A 336 -26.36 -12.36 -19.63
N ASP A 337 -26.92 -13.21 -18.78
CA ASP A 337 -26.89 -14.65 -18.98
C ASP A 337 -28.09 -15.07 -19.84
N GLN A 338 -27.85 -15.86 -20.88
CA GLN A 338 -28.92 -16.42 -21.72
C GLN A 338 -29.72 -17.53 -20.99
N SER A 339 -29.33 -17.86 -19.75
CA SER A 339 -29.94 -18.86 -18.87
C SER A 339 -31.19 -18.40 -18.13
N ASN A 340 -31.93 -17.40 -18.63
CA ASN A 340 -33.36 -17.39 -18.31
C ASN A 340 -33.95 -18.65 -18.96
N PRO A 341 -34.57 -19.59 -18.22
CA PRO A 341 -35.38 -20.60 -18.86
C PRO A 341 -36.45 -19.81 -19.62
N LYS A 342 -36.32 -19.77 -20.95
CA LYS A 342 -37.41 -19.32 -21.82
C LYS A 342 -38.62 -20.04 -21.28
N SER A 343 -39.59 -19.26 -20.78
CA SER A 343 -40.84 -19.72 -20.21
C SER A 343 -41.25 -20.97 -20.97
N ALA A 344 -41.07 -22.15 -20.36
CA ALA A 344 -41.46 -23.39 -20.98
C ALA A 344 -42.95 -23.21 -21.23
N THR A 345 -43.34 -23.20 -22.50
CA THR A 345 -44.75 -23.17 -22.88
C THR A 345 -45.41 -24.29 -22.09
N LEU A 346 -46.33 -23.93 -21.18
CA LEU A 346 -47.10 -24.93 -20.44
C LEU A 346 -47.64 -25.93 -21.47
N PRO A 347 -47.37 -27.24 -21.34
CA PRO A 347 -48.10 -28.22 -22.12
C PRO A 347 -49.56 -28.08 -21.70
N GLN A 348 -50.42 -27.63 -22.62
CA GLN A 348 -51.86 -27.67 -22.44
C GLN A 348 -52.26 -29.12 -22.24
N THR A 349 -52.38 -29.55 -20.99
CA THR A 349 -52.89 -30.86 -20.66
C THR A 349 -54.31 -30.65 -20.18
N LYS A 350 -55.25 -31.13 -21.01
CA LYS A 350 -56.68 -31.10 -20.72
C LYS A 350 -56.94 -31.75 -19.36
N ALA A 351 -57.81 -31.11 -18.58
CA ALA A 351 -58.28 -31.57 -17.29
C ALA A 351 -58.69 -33.05 -17.32
N LYS A 352 -58.13 -33.83 -16.41
CA LYS A 352 -58.83 -34.93 -15.77
C LYS A 352 -58.51 -34.88 -14.28
N GLU A 353 -59.56 -34.66 -13.51
CA GLU A 353 -59.59 -34.87 -12.06
C GLU A 353 -59.25 -36.33 -11.76
N HIS A 354 -58.43 -36.59 -10.73
CA HIS A 354 -58.74 -37.51 -9.63
C HIS A 354 -57.60 -37.60 -8.59
N GLN A 355 -58.02 -37.37 -7.34
CA GLN A 355 -57.62 -37.96 -6.05
C GLN A 355 -56.15 -37.97 -5.58
N HIS A 356 -55.98 -37.25 -4.47
CA HIS A 356 -54.87 -37.22 -3.51
C HIS A 356 -54.45 -38.60 -2.99
N SER A 357 -53.14 -38.82 -2.83
CA SER A 357 -52.51 -38.98 -1.49
C SER A 357 -51.01 -39.32 -1.56
N ASP A 358 -50.51 -39.99 -2.60
CA ASP A 358 -49.16 -40.63 -2.52
C ASP A 358 -48.05 -39.94 -3.36
N TYR A 359 -48.19 -38.65 -3.64
CA TYR A 359 -47.24 -37.94 -4.51
C TYR A 359 -46.14 -37.19 -3.73
N PHE A 360 -46.31 -36.92 -2.43
CA PHE A 360 -45.35 -36.12 -1.66
C PHE A 360 -44.06 -36.88 -1.32
N GLU A 361 -44.16 -38.16 -0.96
CA GLU A 361 -42.98 -39.00 -0.64
C GLU A 361 -42.16 -39.31 -1.91
N ASN A 362 -42.82 -39.59 -3.04
CA ASN A 362 -42.13 -39.84 -4.32
C ASN A 362 -41.46 -38.59 -4.94
N ILE A 363 -41.83 -37.37 -4.54
CA ILE A 363 -41.10 -36.16 -4.98
C ILE A 363 -39.79 -36.02 -4.22
N LEU A 364 -39.77 -36.28 -2.91
CA LEU A 364 -38.56 -36.12 -2.11
C LEU A 364 -37.47 -37.12 -2.52
N ASP A 365 -37.87 -38.35 -2.83
CA ASP A 365 -36.95 -39.44 -3.21
C ASP A 365 -36.46 -39.36 -4.68
N ASN A 366 -37.13 -38.58 -5.54
CA ASN A 366 -36.75 -38.38 -6.95
C ASN A 366 -36.22 -36.96 -7.25
N LEU A 367 -35.95 -36.14 -6.23
CA LEU A 367 -35.08 -34.98 -6.43
C LEU A 367 -33.69 -35.54 -6.81
N PRO A 368 -33.19 -35.32 -8.04
CA PRO A 368 -31.82 -35.71 -8.33
C PRO A 368 -30.95 -35.02 -7.29
N GLU A 369 -30.20 -35.81 -6.51
CA GLU A 369 -29.06 -35.27 -5.78
C GLU A 369 -28.30 -34.43 -6.79
N ALA A 370 -28.24 -33.12 -6.55
CA ALA A 370 -27.63 -32.19 -7.47
C ALA A 370 -26.22 -32.72 -7.74
N ALA A 371 -26.02 -33.26 -8.95
CA ALA A 371 -24.73 -33.70 -9.38
C ALA A 371 -23.78 -32.53 -9.11
N PRO A 372 -22.61 -32.75 -8.49
CA PRO A 372 -21.68 -31.67 -8.25
C PRO A 372 -21.38 -31.08 -9.63
N GLU A 373 -21.84 -29.85 -9.86
CA GLU A 373 -21.67 -29.16 -11.14
C GLU A 373 -20.18 -29.13 -11.44
N CYS A 374 -19.73 -30.10 -12.23
CA CYS A 374 -18.36 -30.18 -12.65
C CYS A 374 -18.13 -29.08 -13.69
N ALA A 375 -17.40 -28.05 -13.24
CA ALA A 375 -16.44 -27.29 -14.02
C ALA A 375 -16.99 -26.51 -15.24
N ASN A 376 -17.67 -25.40 -14.97
CA ASN A 376 -17.37 -24.15 -15.68
C ASN A 376 -16.87 -23.13 -14.65
N ARG A 377 -15.55 -22.93 -14.61
CA ARG A 377 -14.84 -22.09 -13.62
C ARG A 377 -14.91 -20.58 -13.87
N ASP A 378 -15.76 -20.11 -14.79
CA ASP A 378 -15.90 -18.67 -15.05
C ASP A 378 -17.21 -18.16 -14.47
N GLY A 379 -17.24 -17.96 -13.15
CA GLY A 379 -18.32 -17.24 -12.47
C GLY A 379 -18.46 -15.81 -13.01
N HIS A 380 -19.67 -15.25 -12.97
CA HIS A 380 -19.93 -13.88 -13.39
C HIS A 380 -19.12 -12.88 -12.56
N VAL A 381 -18.63 -11.80 -13.18
CA VAL A 381 -17.83 -10.78 -12.49
C VAL A 381 -18.70 -10.05 -11.45
N HIS A 382 -18.23 -10.03 -10.20
CA HIS A 382 -18.91 -9.30 -9.13
C HIS A 382 -18.90 -7.78 -9.44
N PRO A 383 -20.04 -7.06 -9.37
CA PRO A 383 -20.12 -5.63 -9.75
C PRO A 383 -19.14 -4.72 -9.01
N MET A 384 -18.84 -5.04 -7.76
CA MET A 384 -17.85 -4.30 -6.98
C MET A 384 -16.40 -4.60 -7.39
N ASP A 385 -16.10 -5.81 -7.85
CA ASP A 385 -14.78 -6.12 -8.39
C ASP A 385 -14.57 -5.41 -9.72
N LEU A 386 -15.62 -5.27 -10.54
CA LEU A 386 -15.62 -4.42 -11.72
C LEU A 386 -15.32 -2.95 -11.35
N GLN A 387 -16.05 -2.37 -10.38
CA GLN A 387 -15.82 -1.00 -9.93
C GLN A 387 -14.38 -0.80 -9.43
N MET A 388 -13.87 -1.71 -8.59
CA MET A 388 -12.52 -1.60 -8.03
C MET A 388 -11.43 -1.83 -9.07
N ALA A 389 -11.62 -2.77 -10.01
CA ALA A 389 -10.69 -2.96 -11.12
C ALA A 389 -10.56 -1.70 -11.98
N ILE A 390 -11.67 -1.06 -12.33
CA ILE A 390 -11.67 0.24 -13.03
C ILE A 390 -10.96 1.31 -12.18
N PHE A 391 -11.26 1.38 -10.88
CA PHE A 391 -10.63 2.34 -9.97
C PHE A 391 -9.10 2.17 -9.88
N HIS A 392 -8.60 0.94 -9.88
CA HIS A 392 -7.15 0.65 -9.90
C HIS A 392 -6.47 0.99 -11.24
N CYS A 393 -7.20 0.91 -12.35
CA CYS A 393 -6.71 1.31 -13.68
C CYS A 393 -6.78 2.81 -13.94
N ALA A 394 -7.72 3.51 -13.29
CA ALA A 394 -7.93 4.95 -13.43
C ALA A 394 -6.78 5.77 -12.85
N ASP A 395 -6.36 6.79 -13.61
CA ASP A 395 -5.50 7.87 -13.12
C ASP A 395 -6.23 8.76 -12.10
N ASP A 396 -5.52 9.71 -11.50
CA ASP A 396 -6.08 10.52 -10.41
C ASP A 396 -7.22 11.44 -10.85
N PHE A 397 -7.20 11.92 -12.09
CA PHE A 397 -8.27 12.76 -12.65
C PHE A 397 -9.53 11.93 -12.93
N LEU A 398 -9.37 10.73 -13.49
CA LEU A 398 -10.47 9.83 -13.73
C LEU A 398 -11.04 9.32 -12.41
N ARG A 399 -10.23 8.95 -11.41
CA ARG A 399 -10.72 8.58 -10.06
C ARG A 399 -11.58 9.67 -9.44
N GLN A 400 -11.17 10.93 -9.56
CA GLN A 400 -11.96 12.08 -9.11
C GLN A 400 -13.30 12.18 -9.85
N THR A 401 -13.31 11.96 -11.16
CA THR A 401 -14.53 11.93 -11.98
C THR A 401 -15.45 10.77 -11.58
N LEU A 402 -14.89 9.57 -11.40
CA LEU A 402 -15.63 8.38 -10.95
C LEU A 402 -16.29 8.62 -9.61
N ALA A 403 -15.54 9.11 -8.61
CA ALA A 403 -16.06 9.41 -7.28
C ALA A 403 -17.16 10.48 -7.32
N THR A 404 -16.98 11.53 -8.13
CA THR A 404 -17.98 12.58 -8.32
C THR A 404 -19.27 12.04 -8.94
N LYS A 405 -19.18 11.20 -9.97
CA LYS A 405 -20.34 10.59 -10.61
C LYS A 405 -21.05 9.57 -9.70
N LEU A 406 -20.31 8.75 -8.97
CA LEU A 406 -20.87 7.84 -7.95
C LEU A 406 -21.62 8.64 -6.88
N ALA A 407 -21.07 9.79 -6.46
CA ALA A 407 -21.72 10.68 -5.52
C ALA A 407 -23.03 11.27 -6.08
N PHE A 408 -23.08 11.63 -7.36
CA PHE A 408 -24.33 12.05 -8.01
C PHE A 408 -25.38 10.94 -8.05
N CYS A 409 -24.96 9.69 -8.30
CA CYS A 409 -25.81 8.50 -8.19
C CYS A 409 -26.21 8.16 -6.75
N GLN A 410 -25.79 8.93 -5.74
CA GLN A 410 -26.03 8.65 -4.31
C GLN A 410 -25.50 7.29 -3.85
N LEU A 411 -24.44 6.80 -4.48
CA LEU A 411 -23.77 5.55 -4.12
C LEU A 411 -22.62 5.81 -3.14
N ALA A 412 -22.25 4.77 -2.40
CA ALA A 412 -21.10 4.81 -1.51
C ALA A 412 -19.78 4.89 -2.29
N LEU A 413 -18.83 5.62 -1.73
CA LEU A 413 -17.54 5.96 -2.36
C LEU A 413 -16.39 5.24 -1.67
N PRO A 414 -15.33 4.84 -2.40
CA PRO A 414 -14.15 4.26 -1.78
C PRO A 414 -13.42 5.28 -0.89
N LEU A 415 -13.31 4.97 0.40
CA LEU A 415 -12.57 5.75 1.41
C LEU A 415 -11.20 5.14 1.70
N LEU A 416 -11.11 3.82 1.86
CA LEU A 416 -9.83 3.10 1.97
C LEU A 416 -9.81 1.98 0.93
N VAL A 417 -8.74 1.93 0.15
CA VAL A 417 -8.61 1.00 -0.97
C VAL A 417 -7.32 0.18 -0.80
N PRO A 418 -7.42 -1.09 -0.38
CA PRO A 418 -6.28 -2.00 -0.39
C PRO A 418 -5.75 -2.20 -1.81
N ASN A 419 -4.44 -2.19 -1.97
CA ASN A 419 -3.80 -2.53 -3.23
C ASN A 419 -3.63 -4.05 -3.30
N PRO A 420 -4.23 -4.72 -4.31
CA PRO A 420 -4.16 -6.17 -4.42
C PRO A 420 -2.72 -6.68 -4.56
N CYS A 421 -1.82 -5.88 -5.15
CA CYS A 421 -0.45 -6.28 -5.48
C CYS A 421 0.61 -5.96 -4.43
N THR A 422 0.39 -4.94 -3.60
CA THR A 422 1.46 -4.37 -2.73
C THR A 422 1.12 -4.36 -1.25
N SER A 423 -0.06 -4.85 -0.86
CA SER A 423 -0.59 -4.82 0.52
C SER A 423 -0.71 -3.43 1.14
N HIS A 424 -0.31 -2.37 0.44
CA HIS A 424 -0.52 -0.98 0.87
C HIS A 424 -1.99 -0.60 0.76
N ILE A 425 -2.44 0.29 1.64
CA ILE A 425 -3.79 0.83 1.64
C ILE A 425 -3.72 2.28 1.19
N GLU A 426 -4.52 2.63 0.19
CA GLU A 426 -4.65 3.99 -0.32
C GLU A 426 -5.83 4.71 0.35
N PHE A 427 -5.62 5.98 0.71
CA PHE A 427 -6.65 6.91 1.15
C PHE A 427 -6.86 7.96 0.03
N PRO A 428 -7.79 7.73 -0.92
CA PRO A 428 -7.94 8.56 -2.12
C PRO A 428 -8.72 9.86 -1.85
N LEU A 429 -8.16 10.75 -1.03
CA LEU A 429 -8.81 11.99 -0.62
C LEU A 429 -8.94 12.99 -1.78
N TYR A 430 -7.94 13.09 -2.66
CA TYR A 430 -8.00 13.95 -3.84
C TYR A 430 -9.13 13.53 -4.78
N ALA A 431 -9.42 12.23 -4.89
CA ALA A 431 -10.58 11.75 -5.64
C ALA A 431 -11.92 12.27 -5.08
N LEU A 432 -12.01 12.47 -3.76
CA LEU A 432 -13.21 12.99 -3.08
C LEU A 432 -13.32 14.52 -3.09
N SER A 433 -12.27 15.22 -3.54
CA SER A 433 -12.13 16.67 -3.34
C SER A 433 -13.11 17.54 -4.12
N GLN A 434 -13.75 17.05 -5.20
CA GLN A 434 -14.72 17.83 -5.99
C GLN A 434 -16.17 17.62 -5.56
N ILE A 435 -16.42 16.78 -4.56
CA ILE A 435 -17.77 16.42 -4.16
C ILE A 435 -18.37 17.55 -3.34
N GLN A 436 -19.38 18.20 -3.91
CA GLN A 436 -20.14 19.25 -3.26
C GLN A 436 -21.49 18.73 -2.78
N ARG A 437 -21.89 19.15 -1.58
CA ARG A 437 -23.20 18.83 -0.99
C ARG A 437 -23.83 20.07 -0.37
N SER A 438 -25.16 20.05 -0.33
CA SER A 438 -25.97 21.04 0.37
C SER A 438 -26.84 20.33 1.39
N TRP A 439 -26.98 20.92 2.58
CA TRP A 439 -27.81 20.40 3.66
C TRP A 439 -28.21 21.53 4.62
N LYS A 440 -29.22 21.27 5.46
CA LYS A 440 -29.64 22.19 6.52
C LYS A 440 -29.60 21.49 7.85
N GLU A 441 -28.90 22.09 8.81
CA GLU A 441 -28.77 21.57 10.17
C GLU A 441 -29.62 22.38 11.14
N VAL A 442 -30.17 21.70 12.14
CA VAL A 442 -30.86 22.37 13.26
C VAL A 442 -29.83 22.63 14.36
N GLU A 443 -29.57 23.91 14.67
CA GLU A 443 -28.73 24.31 15.79
C GLU A 443 -29.61 24.64 17.01
N LYS A 444 -29.38 23.95 18.12
CA LYS A 444 -30.02 24.20 19.41
C LYS A 444 -29.10 25.10 20.25
N SER A 445 -29.18 26.42 20.04
CA SER A 445 -28.44 27.42 20.83
C SER A 445 -29.36 28.05 21.89
N GLY A 446 -29.38 27.48 23.09
CA GLY A 446 -30.20 27.99 24.20
C GLY A 446 -31.71 27.80 23.96
N LYS A 447 -32.52 28.86 24.11
CA LYS A 447 -33.99 28.83 23.93
C LYS A 447 -34.46 29.03 22.48
N GLN A 448 -33.56 29.27 21.52
CA GLN A 448 -33.92 29.45 20.11
C GLN A 448 -33.35 28.32 19.25
N THR A 449 -34.23 27.66 18.51
CA THR A 449 -33.87 26.71 17.45
C THR A 449 -33.61 27.48 16.17
N GLY A 450 -32.36 27.55 15.74
CA GLY A 450 -31.96 28.15 14.46
C GLY A 450 -31.68 27.07 13.42
N THR A 451 -31.90 27.37 12.14
CA THR A 451 -31.55 26.45 11.04
C THR A 451 -30.36 27.02 10.27
N LYS A 452 -29.27 26.27 10.21
CA LYS A 452 -28.07 26.64 9.47
C LYS A 452 -28.04 25.93 8.13
N SER A 453 -28.08 26.70 7.05
CA SER A 453 -28.03 26.17 5.68
C SER A 453 -26.60 26.15 5.17
N TYR A 454 -26.17 25.00 4.67
CA TYR A 454 -24.91 24.81 3.97
C TYR A 454 -25.22 24.59 2.50
N ASN A 455 -24.74 25.49 1.64
CA ASN A 455 -24.97 25.41 0.21
C ASN A 455 -23.64 25.10 -0.48
N ASN A 456 -23.65 24.06 -1.31
CA ASN A 456 -22.56 23.69 -2.20
C ASN A 456 -21.18 23.59 -1.52
N LYS A 457 -21.14 23.04 -0.31
CA LYS A 457 -19.89 22.86 0.44
C LYS A 457 -19.15 21.62 -0.02
N LEU A 458 -17.84 21.73 -0.11
CA LEU A 458 -16.94 20.60 -0.35
C LEU A 458 -17.03 19.64 0.85
N ILE A 459 -17.53 18.44 0.60
CA ILE A 459 -17.92 17.54 1.69
C ILE A 459 -16.70 17.02 2.48
N PHE A 460 -15.54 16.90 1.84
CA PHE A 460 -14.31 16.43 2.48
C PHE A 460 -13.76 17.45 3.52
N GLN A 461 -14.11 18.73 3.38
CA GLN A 461 -13.77 19.81 4.33
C GLN A 461 -14.82 19.97 5.43
N ALA A 462 -16.02 19.41 5.26
CA ALA A 462 -17.10 19.54 6.22
C ALA A 462 -16.80 18.75 7.49
N GLN A 463 -16.97 19.38 8.65
CA GLN A 463 -16.87 18.72 9.95
C GLN A 463 -18.14 17.91 10.19
N THR A 464 -18.06 16.59 10.06
CA THR A 464 -19.20 15.69 10.25
C THR A 464 -18.87 14.62 11.27
N PRO A 465 -19.82 14.19 12.12
CA PRO A 465 -19.66 12.96 12.88
C PRO A 465 -19.58 11.76 11.93
N ILE A 466 -18.63 10.87 12.19
CA ILE A 466 -18.43 9.64 11.42
C ILE A 466 -18.98 8.45 12.22
N VAL A 467 -19.88 7.68 11.62
CA VAL A 467 -20.40 6.43 12.17
C VAL A 467 -19.84 5.27 11.35
N SER A 468 -19.04 4.41 11.98
CA SER A 468 -18.37 3.30 11.28
C SER A 468 -19.01 1.97 11.58
N PHE A 469 -19.37 1.25 10.53
CA PHE A 469 -19.94 -0.08 10.58
C PHE A 469 -18.85 -1.12 10.28
N ILE A 470 -18.63 -2.01 11.25
CA ILE A 470 -17.68 -3.12 11.17
C ILE A 470 -18.39 -4.45 11.45
N ARG A 471 -17.80 -5.55 11.00
CA ARG A 471 -18.27 -6.90 11.27
C ARG A 471 -17.18 -7.68 11.99
N ILE A 472 -17.58 -8.46 12.98
CA ILE A 472 -16.70 -9.37 13.72
C ILE A 472 -17.35 -10.75 13.64
N GLY A 473 -16.72 -11.68 12.92
CA GLY A 473 -17.25 -13.03 12.71
C GLY A 473 -17.73 -13.28 11.27
N SER A 474 -17.83 -14.57 10.95
CA SER A 474 -17.97 -15.05 9.57
C SER A 474 -19.43 -15.34 9.13
N SER A 475 -20.40 -15.33 10.03
CA SER A 475 -21.76 -15.87 9.79
C SER A 475 -22.63 -15.07 8.82
N ALA A 476 -23.04 -15.70 7.73
CA ALA A 476 -23.78 -15.12 6.61
C ALA A 476 -25.24 -14.70 6.90
N SER A 477 -25.77 -14.90 8.11
CA SER A 477 -27.20 -14.75 8.41
C SER A 477 -27.72 -13.32 8.33
N SER A 478 -26.89 -12.31 8.57
CA SER A 478 -27.30 -10.89 8.54
C SER A 478 -26.29 -10.04 7.79
N SER A 479 -26.77 -9.19 6.89
CA SER A 479 -25.92 -8.31 6.10
C SER A 479 -25.76 -6.94 6.76
N LYS A 480 -24.54 -6.61 7.18
CA LYS A 480 -24.15 -5.29 7.69
C LYS A 480 -24.57 -4.15 6.74
N SER A 481 -24.30 -4.29 5.45
CA SER A 481 -24.65 -3.26 4.46
C SER A 481 -26.16 -3.10 4.26
N GLN A 482 -26.97 -4.15 4.53
CA GLN A 482 -28.44 -4.01 4.48
C GLN A 482 -28.95 -3.18 5.64
N LEU A 483 -28.49 -3.46 6.86
CA LEU A 483 -28.81 -2.64 8.02
C LEU A 483 -28.42 -1.18 7.80
N LEU A 484 -27.27 -0.95 7.16
CA LEU A 484 -26.80 0.39 6.82
C LEU A 484 -27.68 1.07 5.76
N ASN A 485 -28.12 0.36 4.72
CA ASN A 485 -29.06 0.91 3.74
C ASN A 485 -30.45 1.15 4.34
N ALA A 486 -30.93 0.23 5.20
CA ALA A 486 -32.18 0.37 5.94
C ALA A 486 -32.16 1.61 6.84
N LEU A 487 -30.99 1.99 7.41
CA LEU A 487 -30.81 3.22 8.17
C LEU A 487 -30.94 4.48 7.29
N LEU A 488 -30.48 4.38 6.05
CA LEU A 488 -30.48 5.45 5.05
C LEU A 488 -31.77 5.46 4.19
N SER A 489 -32.70 4.54 4.45
CA SER A 489 -33.78 4.03 3.58
C SER A 489 -34.82 5.01 3.07
N LYS A 490 -34.75 6.29 3.40
CA LYS A 490 -35.56 7.32 2.73
C LYS A 490 -35.12 7.57 1.27
N ARG A 491 -34.23 6.74 0.72
CA ARG A 491 -33.70 6.82 -0.65
C ARG A 491 -34.38 5.79 -1.55
N LYS A 492 -34.43 6.10 -2.85
CA LYS A 492 -35.08 5.25 -3.86
C LYS A 492 -34.34 3.94 -4.15
N HIS A 493 -33.08 3.83 -3.74
CA HIS A 493 -32.21 2.69 -3.98
C HIS A 493 -31.17 2.55 -2.85
N ASP A 494 -30.55 1.37 -2.78
CA ASP A 494 -29.44 1.09 -1.89
C ASP A 494 -28.23 2.00 -2.15
N THR A 495 -27.61 2.51 -1.09
CA THR A 495 -26.41 3.34 -1.16
C THR A 495 -25.14 2.49 -1.13
N PHE A 496 -25.09 1.50 -0.23
CA PHE A 496 -24.00 0.53 -0.07
C PHE A 496 -24.35 -0.79 -0.76
N PHE A 497 -23.35 -1.44 -1.36
CA PHE A 497 -23.56 -2.75 -1.97
C PHE A 497 -23.72 -3.84 -0.90
N HIS A 498 -24.66 -4.77 -1.10
CA HIS A 498 -24.95 -5.84 -0.16
C HIS A 498 -25.20 -7.20 -0.85
N ARG A 499 -25.22 -8.28 -0.07
CA ARG A 499 -25.33 -9.66 -0.57
C ARG A 499 -26.60 -10.02 -1.36
N HIS A 500 -27.71 -9.31 -1.16
CA HIS A 500 -28.95 -9.51 -1.94
C HIS A 500 -29.05 -8.57 -3.15
N CYS A 501 -28.00 -7.79 -3.44
CA CYS A 501 -27.97 -6.99 -4.65
C CYS A 501 -27.83 -7.92 -5.86
N ARG A 502 -28.48 -7.55 -6.98
CA ARG A 502 -28.32 -8.29 -8.23
C ARG A 502 -26.84 -8.34 -8.63
N GLY A 503 -26.39 -9.51 -9.05
CA GLY A 503 -24.99 -9.76 -9.41
C GLY A 503 -24.05 -10.05 -8.24
N SER A 504 -24.55 -10.12 -7.01
CA SER A 504 -23.71 -10.50 -5.88
C SER A 504 -23.37 -11.99 -5.92
N THR A 505 -22.07 -12.29 -5.87
CA THR A 505 -21.48 -13.63 -5.76
C THR A 505 -20.84 -13.85 -4.40
N ARG A 506 -20.58 -15.14 -4.11
CA ARG A 506 -19.71 -15.53 -2.99
C ARG A 506 -18.24 -15.24 -3.30
N GLU A 507 -17.82 -15.40 -4.55
CA GLU A 507 -16.46 -15.11 -5.03
C GLU A 507 -16.30 -13.60 -5.24
N ARG A 508 -15.52 -12.95 -4.36
CA ARG A 508 -15.22 -11.52 -4.39
C ARG A 508 -13.72 -11.37 -4.26
N LEU A 509 -13.10 -10.61 -5.16
CA LEU A 509 -11.66 -10.50 -5.23
C LEU A 509 -11.14 -9.19 -4.63
N LEU A 510 -11.84 -8.08 -4.87
CA LEU A 510 -11.34 -6.72 -4.58
C LEU A 510 -12.16 -5.97 -3.52
N MET A 511 -13.17 -6.61 -2.93
CA MET A 511 -14.02 -5.98 -1.90
C MET A 511 -13.47 -6.08 -0.48
N GLU A 512 -12.76 -7.16 -0.16
CA GLU A 512 -12.30 -7.41 1.21
C GLU A 512 -11.32 -6.31 1.66
N GLY A 513 -11.56 -5.72 2.84
CA GLY A 513 -10.74 -4.64 3.39
C GLY A 513 -10.99 -3.25 2.79
N VAL A 514 -11.84 -3.12 1.78
CA VAL A 514 -12.29 -1.80 1.28
C VAL A 514 -13.20 -1.15 2.31
N VAL A 515 -12.95 0.13 2.59
CA VAL A 515 -13.88 0.96 3.36
C VAL A 515 -14.61 1.87 2.41
N GLU A 516 -15.94 1.82 2.43
CA GLU A 516 -16.78 2.78 1.69
C GLU A 516 -17.36 3.85 2.61
N ILE A 517 -17.59 5.05 2.07
CA ILE A 517 -18.21 6.18 2.77
C ILE A 517 -19.44 6.71 2.02
N ALA A 518 -20.47 7.10 2.77
CA ALA A 518 -21.59 7.88 2.25
C ALA A 518 -22.06 8.90 3.29
N TRP A 519 -22.70 9.98 2.85
CA TRP A 519 -23.22 11.02 3.74
C TRP A 519 -24.74 11.03 3.75
N TYR A 520 -25.30 11.17 4.95
CA TYR A 520 -26.67 11.60 5.15
C TYR A 520 -26.69 13.13 5.28
N CYS A 521 -27.40 13.79 4.37
CA CYS A 521 -27.51 15.25 4.30
C CYS A 521 -28.98 15.64 4.58
N PRO A 522 -29.29 16.20 5.78
CA PRO A 522 -30.64 16.62 6.10
C PRO A 522 -31.11 17.81 5.27
N ARG A 523 -32.43 17.93 5.10
CA ARG A 523 -33.10 19.03 4.39
C ARG A 523 -33.58 20.12 5.34
N GLY A 524 -33.50 19.91 6.65
CA GLY A 524 -34.09 20.75 7.69
C GLY A 524 -35.59 20.50 7.86
N SER A 525 -36.07 19.31 7.51
CA SER A 525 -37.47 18.88 7.69
C SER A 525 -37.63 18.21 9.06
N PRO A 526 -38.80 18.31 9.73
CA PRO A 526 -39.10 17.48 10.89
C PRO A 526 -39.07 15.97 10.58
N ASP A 527 -39.24 15.59 9.32
CA ASP A 527 -39.12 14.21 8.86
C ASP A 527 -37.66 13.76 8.69
N ASP A 528 -36.65 14.61 8.91
CA ASP A 528 -35.27 14.17 8.72
C ASP A 528 -34.85 13.15 9.81
N THR A 529 -34.18 12.10 9.37
CA THR A 529 -33.68 11.04 10.25
C THR A 529 -32.58 11.57 11.15
N PHE A 530 -31.76 12.54 10.75
CA PHE A 530 -30.71 13.12 11.61
C PHE A 530 -30.74 14.64 11.54
N GLU A 531 -30.44 15.33 12.65
CA GLU A 531 -30.50 16.80 12.75
C GLU A 531 -29.29 17.50 12.11
N CYS A 532 -28.18 16.78 11.89
CA CYS A 532 -26.96 17.28 11.25
C CYS A 532 -26.49 16.33 10.13
N CYS A 533 -25.52 16.77 9.33
CA CYS A 533 -24.93 15.89 8.31
C CYS A 533 -24.07 14.81 8.98
N VAL A 534 -24.31 13.53 8.65
CA VAL A 534 -23.62 12.39 9.25
C VAL A 534 -22.92 11.59 8.17
N ALA A 535 -21.64 11.26 8.37
CA ALA A 535 -20.89 10.38 7.50
C ALA A 535 -20.99 8.93 8.00
N PHE A 536 -21.25 8.00 7.09
CA PHE A 536 -21.36 6.58 7.37
C PHE A 536 -20.25 5.83 6.64
N CYS A 537 -19.42 5.11 7.39
CA CYS A 537 -18.34 4.28 6.86
C CYS A 537 -18.71 2.80 6.97
N ASN A 538 -18.33 2.00 5.97
CA ASN A 538 -18.62 0.58 5.89
C ASN A 538 -17.35 -0.20 5.55
N LEU A 539 -16.74 -0.87 6.54
CA LEU A 539 -15.60 -1.77 6.30
C LEU A 539 -16.10 -3.10 5.74
N HIS A 540 -15.75 -3.43 4.50
CA HIS A 540 -16.07 -4.73 3.91
C HIS A 540 -15.14 -5.81 4.44
N GLY A 541 -15.68 -7.02 4.58
CA GLY A 541 -14.99 -8.16 5.17
C GLY A 541 -15.16 -8.30 6.68
N ASP A 542 -14.33 -9.17 7.25
CA ASP A 542 -14.23 -9.37 8.70
C ASP A 542 -13.17 -8.43 9.27
N ALA A 543 -13.52 -7.65 10.28
CA ALA A 543 -12.61 -6.70 10.91
C ALA A 543 -11.40 -7.38 11.57
N ARG A 544 -11.48 -8.69 11.87
CA ARG A 544 -10.35 -9.48 12.39
C ARG A 544 -9.18 -9.54 11.42
N ASP A 545 -9.43 -9.44 10.11
CA ASP A 545 -8.43 -9.57 9.06
C ASP A 545 -7.89 -8.20 8.59
N HIS A 546 -8.46 -7.10 9.09
CA HIS A 546 -8.22 -5.73 8.60
C HIS A 546 -7.84 -4.78 9.74
N GLY A 547 -6.77 -5.14 10.47
CA GLY A 547 -6.34 -4.43 11.67
C GLY A 547 -6.05 -2.94 11.48
N ALA A 548 -5.33 -2.56 10.42
CA ALA A 548 -4.97 -1.17 10.16
C ALA A 548 -6.20 -0.31 9.82
N GLN A 549 -7.09 -0.81 8.95
CA GLN A 549 -8.36 -0.14 8.63
C GLN A 549 -9.23 0.01 9.88
N LEU A 550 -9.30 -1.02 10.73
CA LEU A 550 -10.08 -0.97 11.96
C LEU A 550 -9.54 0.09 12.94
N GLN A 551 -8.23 0.13 13.16
CA GLN A 551 -7.61 1.12 14.05
C GLN A 551 -7.85 2.55 13.57
N PHE A 552 -7.66 2.80 12.26
CA PHE A 552 -7.98 4.08 11.65
C PHE A 552 -9.45 4.47 11.85
N LEU A 553 -10.40 3.54 11.60
CA LEU A 553 -11.82 3.79 11.80
C LEU A 553 -12.14 4.09 13.27
N GLN A 554 -11.55 3.38 14.22
CA GLN A 554 -11.75 3.63 15.65
C GLN A 554 -11.30 5.04 16.06
N GLU A 555 -10.23 5.56 15.45
CA GLU A 555 -9.73 6.90 15.75
C GLU A 555 -10.64 8.01 15.23
N ILE A 556 -11.15 7.87 13.99
CA ILE A 556 -11.93 8.93 13.34
C ILE A 556 -13.43 8.86 13.65
N SER A 557 -13.93 7.73 14.17
CA SER A 557 -15.37 7.54 14.41
C SER A 557 -15.85 8.26 15.66
N ALA A 558 -17.00 8.94 15.51
CA ALA A 558 -17.80 9.42 16.63
C ALA A 558 -18.56 8.26 17.30
N VAL A 559 -19.05 7.31 16.50
CA VAL A 559 -19.74 6.10 16.99
C VAL A 559 -19.29 4.90 16.16
N ASN A 560 -18.96 3.79 16.82
CA ASN A 560 -18.69 2.52 16.16
C ASN A 560 -19.92 1.61 16.28
N VAL A 561 -20.29 0.94 15.20
CA VAL A 561 -21.35 -0.06 15.17
C VAL A 561 -20.73 -1.38 14.72
N ALA A 562 -20.70 -2.36 15.63
CA ALA A 562 -20.11 -3.67 15.37
C ALA A 562 -21.21 -4.73 15.25
N LEU A 563 -21.31 -5.34 14.07
CA LEU A 563 -22.12 -6.53 13.86
C LEU A 563 -21.31 -7.76 14.28
N VAL A 564 -21.69 -8.36 15.41
CA VAL A 564 -20.97 -9.49 16.01
C VAL A 564 -21.78 -10.76 15.78
N SER A 565 -21.13 -11.76 15.19
CA SER A 565 -21.69 -13.09 14.99
C SER A 565 -20.95 -14.13 15.83
N GLU A 566 -21.59 -15.28 16.11
CA GLU A 566 -20.98 -16.41 16.84
C GLU A 566 -20.40 -16.01 18.20
N LEU A 567 -21.07 -15.15 18.99
CA LEU A 567 -20.52 -14.60 20.23
C LEU A 567 -20.01 -15.69 21.20
N GLU A 568 -20.72 -16.83 21.26
CA GLU A 568 -20.41 -17.94 22.16
C GLU A 568 -19.22 -18.77 21.66
N HIS A 569 -19.09 -18.91 20.34
CA HIS A 569 -18.02 -19.66 19.67
C HIS A 569 -16.90 -18.76 19.13
N MET A 570 -16.91 -17.47 19.47
CA MET A 570 -15.92 -16.51 18.97
C MET A 570 -14.51 -16.92 19.40
N ASP A 571 -13.61 -16.82 18.42
CA ASP A 571 -12.20 -17.06 18.60
C ASP A 571 -11.56 -16.03 19.54
N ASN A 572 -10.39 -16.38 20.08
CA ASN A 572 -9.66 -15.51 21.02
C ASN A 572 -9.29 -14.16 20.38
N ARG A 573 -9.08 -14.12 19.05
CA ARG A 573 -8.81 -12.87 18.33
C ARG A 573 -10.05 -11.98 18.30
N GLY A 574 -11.21 -12.50 17.92
CA GLY A 574 -12.49 -11.78 17.97
C GLY A 574 -12.84 -11.28 19.37
N LYS A 575 -12.61 -12.11 20.40
CA LYS A 575 -12.83 -11.71 21.82
C LYS A 575 -11.92 -10.56 22.24
N LYS A 576 -10.61 -10.61 21.92
CA LYS A 576 -9.67 -9.51 22.19
C LYS A 576 -10.05 -8.23 21.46
N LEU A 577 -10.46 -8.35 20.19
CA LEU A 577 -10.92 -7.23 19.37
C LEU A 577 -12.13 -6.53 20.00
N LEU A 578 -13.14 -7.32 20.39
CA LEU A 578 -14.36 -6.82 21.01
C LEU A 578 -14.09 -6.20 22.39
N GLN A 579 -13.19 -6.81 23.18
CA GLN A 579 -12.73 -6.26 24.45
C GLN A 579 -12.02 -4.91 24.25
N GLY A 580 -11.15 -4.79 23.25
CA GLY A 580 -10.50 -3.53 22.90
C GLY A 580 -11.50 -2.45 22.48
N LEU A 581 -12.52 -2.81 21.70
CA LEU A 581 -13.61 -1.91 21.33
C LEU A 581 -14.42 -1.42 22.55
N TRP A 582 -14.72 -2.31 23.50
CA TRP A 582 -15.42 -1.95 24.75
C TRP A 582 -14.59 -1.06 25.68
N GLN A 583 -13.27 -1.23 25.70
CA GLN A 583 -12.35 -0.42 26.49
C GLN A 583 -12.00 0.92 25.83
N SER A 584 -12.34 1.08 24.54
CA SER A 584 -12.04 2.29 23.79
C SER A 584 -12.82 3.49 24.33
N GLN A 585 -12.29 4.70 24.13
CA GLN A 585 -12.98 5.93 24.52
C GLN A 585 -14.20 6.25 23.64
N ARG A 586 -14.34 5.57 22.50
CA ARG A 586 -15.40 5.83 21.52
C ARG A 586 -16.66 5.03 21.86
N PRO A 587 -17.86 5.64 21.75
CA PRO A 587 -19.11 4.91 21.86
C PRO A 587 -19.18 3.71 20.91
N LEU A 588 -19.72 2.59 21.41
CA LEU A 588 -19.89 1.35 20.66
C LEU A 588 -21.32 0.84 20.76
N ILE A 589 -21.92 0.51 19.61
CA ILE A 589 -23.16 -0.25 19.51
C ILE A 589 -22.81 -1.65 18.99
N CYS A 590 -23.02 -2.67 19.82
CA CYS A 590 -22.87 -4.07 19.44
C CYS A 590 -24.22 -4.65 18.98
N LEU A 591 -24.30 -5.07 17.72
CA LEU A 591 -25.44 -5.78 17.16
C LEU A 591 -25.14 -7.28 17.18
N LEU A 592 -25.90 -8.05 17.98
CA LEU A 592 -25.67 -9.49 18.17
C LEU A 592 -26.63 -10.32 17.28
N THR A 593 -26.09 -11.04 16.29
CA THR A 593 -26.88 -11.81 15.31
C THR A 593 -27.68 -12.96 15.91
N GLU A 594 -27.16 -13.58 16.96
CA GLU A 594 -27.70 -14.84 17.51
C GLU A 594 -28.55 -14.66 18.77
N LYS A 595 -28.52 -13.47 19.37
CA LYS A 595 -29.29 -13.18 20.57
C LYS A 595 -30.56 -12.43 20.20
N GLU A 596 -31.66 -12.86 20.81
CA GLU A 596 -32.92 -12.11 20.82
C GLU A 596 -32.77 -10.87 21.72
N ASN A 597 -33.87 -10.14 21.92
CA ASN A 597 -33.88 -8.87 22.64
C ASN A 597 -33.23 -8.98 24.03
N VAL A 598 -31.95 -8.64 24.13
CA VAL A 598 -31.26 -8.46 25.40
C VAL A 598 -31.70 -7.10 25.94
N ALA A 599 -32.21 -7.03 27.18
CA ALA A 599 -32.42 -5.75 27.85
C ALA A 599 -31.13 -4.93 27.70
N ALA A 600 -31.21 -3.76 27.06
CA ALA A 600 -30.05 -2.98 26.67
C ALA A 600 -29.14 -2.79 27.89
N ARG A 601 -28.06 -3.58 27.98
CA ARG A 601 -27.06 -3.43 29.04
C ARG A 601 -26.29 -2.17 28.70
N GLN A 602 -26.76 -1.07 29.25
CA GLN A 602 -26.17 0.25 29.07
C GLN A 602 -25.07 0.41 30.13
N ALA A 603 -23.85 0.02 29.77
CA ALA A 603 -22.70 0.64 30.43
C ALA A 603 -22.50 2.03 29.81
N SER A 604 -21.84 2.94 30.54
CA SER A 604 -21.76 4.38 30.24
C SER A 604 -21.51 4.77 28.75
N ARG A 605 -20.89 3.92 27.93
CA ARG A 605 -20.57 4.19 26.50
C ARG A 605 -20.81 3.03 25.54
N THR A 606 -21.34 1.90 26.02
CA THR A 606 -21.54 0.70 25.19
C THR A 606 -22.98 0.25 25.25
N MET A 607 -23.59 0.03 24.09
CA MET A 607 -24.94 -0.50 23.96
C MET A 607 -24.91 -1.84 23.24
N THR A 608 -25.72 -2.80 23.69
CA THR A 608 -25.89 -4.08 23.01
C THR A 608 -27.34 -4.21 22.54
N ILE A 609 -27.54 -4.60 21.29
CA ILE A 609 -28.85 -4.82 20.66
C ILE A 609 -28.84 -6.22 20.05
N GLY A 610 -29.79 -7.07 20.44
CA GLY A 610 -30.02 -8.37 19.79
C GLY A 610 -30.86 -8.19 18.53
N ILE A 611 -30.47 -8.81 17.43
CA ILE A 611 -31.17 -8.69 16.13
C ILE A 611 -31.94 -9.95 15.72
N LYS A 612 -31.75 -11.08 16.42
CA LYS A 612 -32.45 -12.32 16.08
C LYS A 612 -33.97 -12.17 16.23
N ASN A 613 -34.72 -12.63 15.23
CA ASN A 613 -36.19 -12.65 15.20
C ASN A 613 -36.87 -11.28 15.43
N ARG A 614 -36.16 -10.17 15.22
CA ARG A 614 -36.75 -8.83 15.34
C ARG A 614 -37.35 -8.34 14.04
N ASN A 615 -38.39 -7.53 14.16
CA ASN A 615 -38.89 -6.75 13.05
C ASN A 615 -37.83 -5.72 12.62
N GLU A 616 -37.57 -5.63 11.32
CA GLU A 616 -36.56 -4.74 10.76
C GLU A 616 -36.85 -3.27 11.07
N ALA A 617 -38.09 -2.82 10.94
CA ALA A 617 -38.47 -1.42 11.20
C ALA A 617 -38.22 -1.04 12.67
N GLU A 618 -38.65 -1.88 13.61
CA GLU A 618 -38.43 -1.64 15.06
C GLU A 618 -36.94 -1.62 15.42
N LEU A 619 -36.17 -2.53 14.83
CA LEU A 619 -34.71 -2.55 15.00
C LEU A 619 -34.08 -1.26 14.47
N MET A 620 -34.51 -0.81 13.29
CA MET A 620 -33.97 0.40 12.68
C MET A 620 -34.34 1.66 13.46
N ASP A 621 -35.55 1.74 14.01
CA ASP A 621 -35.96 2.85 14.88
C ASP A 621 -35.12 2.90 16.15
N GLN A 622 -34.90 1.75 16.80
CA GLN A 622 -34.04 1.65 17.97
C GLN A 622 -32.59 2.02 17.65
N LEU A 623 -32.04 1.50 16.55
CA LEU A 623 -30.67 1.79 16.12
C LEU A 623 -30.49 3.27 15.79
N THR A 624 -31.44 3.86 15.06
CA THR A 624 -31.45 5.28 14.71
C THR A 624 -31.47 6.14 15.96
N LYS A 625 -32.36 5.84 16.91
CA LYS A 625 -32.44 6.55 18.20
C LYS A 625 -31.12 6.45 18.97
N SER A 626 -30.55 5.25 19.04
CA SER A 626 -29.30 5.02 19.77
C SER A 626 -28.13 5.78 19.15
N ILE A 627 -28.04 5.82 17.81
CA ILE A 627 -27.03 6.61 17.11
C ILE A 627 -27.23 8.10 17.40
N LYS A 628 -28.47 8.62 17.35
CA LYS A 628 -28.76 10.04 17.69
C LYS A 628 -28.27 10.40 19.09
N ASP A 629 -28.68 9.63 20.09
CA ASP A 629 -28.36 9.89 21.49
C ASP A 629 -26.83 9.91 21.72
N LEU A 630 -26.10 8.99 21.08
CA LEU A 630 -24.64 8.94 21.16
C LEU A 630 -23.95 10.07 20.36
N LEU A 631 -24.53 10.50 19.24
CA LEU A 631 -24.01 11.62 18.47
C LEU A 631 -24.18 12.95 19.20
N GLU A 632 -25.32 13.17 19.87
CA GLU A 632 -25.55 14.34 20.72
C GLU A 632 -24.58 14.36 21.92
N GLY A 633 -24.27 13.20 22.49
CA GLY A 633 -23.33 13.09 23.62
C GLY A 633 -21.85 13.18 23.24
N SER A 634 -21.45 12.81 22.01
CA SER A 634 -20.04 12.66 21.65
C SER A 634 -19.36 13.95 21.16
N ASN A 635 -20.08 14.95 20.62
CA ASN A 635 -19.53 16.21 20.06
C ASN A 635 -18.34 16.09 19.10
N VAL A 636 -17.94 14.87 18.73
CA VAL A 636 -16.78 14.57 17.90
C VAL A 636 -17.19 14.74 16.45
N ARG A 637 -16.53 15.67 15.77
CA ARG A 637 -16.68 15.91 14.35
C ARG A 637 -15.31 15.91 13.71
N PHE A 638 -15.19 15.31 12.54
CA PHE A 638 -13.98 15.30 11.74
C PHE A 638 -14.30 15.72 10.31
N SER A 639 -13.37 16.45 9.70
CA SER A 639 -13.31 16.55 8.24
C SER A 639 -12.42 15.43 7.71
N LEU A 640 -12.65 15.00 6.47
CA LEU A 640 -11.76 14.04 5.84
C LEU A 640 -10.35 14.59 5.67
N ASP A 641 -10.20 15.91 5.51
CA ASP A 641 -8.90 16.59 5.54
C ASP A 641 -8.16 16.39 6.87
N ALA A 642 -8.87 16.41 8.00
CA ALA A 642 -8.25 16.18 9.31
C ALA A 642 -7.84 14.71 9.50
N CYS A 643 -8.42 13.79 8.73
CA CYS A 643 -8.06 12.38 8.77
C CYS A 643 -6.74 12.06 8.05
N ILE A 644 -6.16 13.00 7.28
CA ILE A 644 -4.90 12.78 6.54
C ILE A 644 -3.77 12.40 7.48
N ASP A 645 -3.57 13.16 8.56
CA ASP A 645 -2.46 12.90 9.50
C ASP A 645 -2.63 11.55 10.20
N LYS A 646 -3.88 11.15 10.44
CA LYS A 646 -4.21 9.82 10.96
C LYS A 646 -3.91 8.72 9.94
N ALA A 647 -4.29 8.92 8.68
CA ALA A 647 -3.97 7.98 7.61
C ALA A 647 -2.45 7.76 7.49
N ARG A 648 -1.65 8.84 7.57
CA ARG A 648 -0.18 8.76 7.55
C ARG A 648 0.40 8.01 8.76
N GLN A 649 -0.15 8.24 9.97
CA GLN A 649 0.25 7.51 11.19
C GLN A 649 0.05 5.99 11.05
N HIS A 650 -0.98 5.58 10.31
CA HIS A 650 -1.29 4.17 10.02
C HIS A 650 -0.56 3.62 8.78
N GLY A 651 0.35 4.39 8.18
CA GLY A 651 1.13 3.97 7.01
C GLY A 651 0.35 3.92 5.70
N PHE A 652 -0.79 4.62 5.62
CA PHE A 652 -1.59 4.67 4.39
C PHE A 652 -1.00 5.66 3.39
N ILE A 653 -1.12 5.31 2.10
CA ILE A 653 -0.71 6.18 1.00
C ILE A 653 -1.84 7.18 0.75
N VAL A 654 -1.57 8.46 0.95
CA VAL A 654 -2.53 9.53 0.64
C VAL A 654 -2.23 10.07 -0.75
N ASP A 655 -3.23 10.07 -1.63
CA ASP A 655 -3.07 10.50 -3.03
C ASP A 655 -2.64 11.97 -3.18
N ILE A 656 -3.01 12.83 -2.23
CA ILE A 656 -2.61 14.25 -2.23
C ILE A 656 -1.11 14.48 -1.99
N ASP A 657 -0.39 13.48 -1.46
CA ASP A 657 1.03 13.57 -1.14
C ASP A 657 1.92 13.35 -2.38
N GLN A 658 1.32 13.05 -3.54
CA GLN A 658 2.06 12.95 -4.79
C GLN A 658 2.76 14.28 -5.15
N PRO A 659 4.03 14.24 -5.63
CA PRO A 659 4.79 15.46 -5.95
C PRO A 659 4.06 16.41 -6.91
N ALA A 660 3.34 15.86 -7.88
CA ALA A 660 2.53 16.63 -8.82
C ALA A 660 1.40 17.40 -8.11
N CYS A 661 0.66 16.75 -7.21
CA CYS A 661 -0.41 17.36 -6.41
C CYS A 661 0.12 18.45 -5.47
N VAL A 662 1.24 18.19 -4.79
CA VAL A 662 1.89 19.17 -3.90
C VAL A 662 2.33 20.41 -4.69
N THR A 663 2.97 20.21 -5.84
CA THR A 663 3.41 21.31 -6.72
C THR A 663 2.21 22.10 -7.26
N ALA A 664 1.16 21.41 -7.72
CA ALA A 664 -0.04 22.05 -8.23
C ALA A 664 -0.76 22.86 -7.14
N LYS A 665 -0.85 22.34 -5.92
CA LYS A 665 -1.43 23.04 -4.76
C LYS A 665 -0.61 24.28 -4.37
N ALA A 666 0.71 24.21 -4.43
CA ALA A 666 1.59 25.36 -4.18
C ALA A 666 1.37 26.47 -5.22
N LYS A 667 1.41 26.13 -6.52
CA LYS A 667 1.15 27.07 -7.61
C LYS A 667 -0.27 27.67 -7.56
N ALA A 668 -1.28 26.86 -7.24
CA ALA A 668 -2.65 27.34 -7.09
C ALA A 668 -2.78 28.34 -5.93
N LYS A 669 -2.07 28.12 -4.82
CA LYS A 669 -2.03 29.09 -3.72
C LYS A 669 -1.38 30.40 -4.14
N GLU A 670 -0.24 30.35 -4.83
CA GLU A 670 0.44 31.54 -5.36
C GLU A 670 -0.50 32.38 -6.22
N LEU A 671 -1.27 31.76 -7.12
CA LEU A 671 -2.23 32.43 -8.00
C LEU A 671 -3.41 33.08 -7.28
N VAL A 672 -3.83 32.55 -6.11
CA VAL A 672 -4.96 33.08 -5.33
C VAL A 672 -4.51 34.17 -4.33
N THR A 673 -3.21 34.26 -4.04
CA THR A 673 -2.62 35.32 -3.21
C THR A 673 -2.31 36.62 -3.97
N PHE A 674 -2.48 36.65 -5.29
CA PHE A 674 -2.52 37.87 -6.11
C PHE A 674 -3.96 38.36 -6.25
#